data_AF-A0AAN6RDN9-F1
#
_entry.id   AF-A0AAN6RDN9-F1
#
_cell.length_a   1.000
_cell.length_b   1.000
_cell.length_c   1.000
_cell.angle_alpha   90.00
_cell.angle_beta   90.00
_cell.angle_gamma   90.00
#
_symmetry.space_group_name_H-M   'P 1'
#
loop_
_entity.id
_entity.type
_entity.pdbx_description
1 polymer ?
#
loop_
_entity_poly.entity_id
_entity_poly.type
_entity_poly.pdbx_seq_one_letter_code
_entity_poly.pdbx_strand_id
1 'polypeptide(L)'
;MLSKLARATLALTLASFCAVQAQYVTQIPAAEASALAQIVEDDPADDPQMRKGSGSPAYTLYSQALAIPEVATPKQKITNPITGQQIWYYEFEIKPFTQQVYPKLKPARLVGYDGKSPGPTIIVPKGTESVVRFVNNADRENSVHLHGSPSRAPFDGWADDLTHPGQYKDYYYPNFQSARMLWYHDHAVHWTAENAYFGQAGVYLITDQAEDALGLPSGYGQQDIPLVLSSKQYNSDGTLHTTQGEDKSLWGDVIHVNGVPWPYLNVQPRKYRFRFLNAAVSRNFDVYFVKSTATGTKIPFKVIASDTGLLQAPVQVNDLKVAVAERYEVVFDFSQYAGQTLYLRNIQDAGGVGVDEEYENTDKVMKFVVGSTPVSDTSKVPSTLRTVPFPPASSGIDHHFRFHRSNGEWQINDVGFADAANRVLAKVPQGKVEIWELENSSGGWTHPIHVHLVDFKVLQRNGRGVEPYESAGLKDVVWLGRNEVVLVEAHYAPWNGVYMFHCHNLIHEDQDMMAAFNVTRLQDFGYDEVTDFGDPEDQRWSARPYVYTDFQGRTGPFTQQAITARVQEIAREQPYSELAEVEAALDEAWADGSAQKRGSSGPIPRYRRFTSGEDNEKVADRIIRVQWDLNNLKQFWKVRSSPFRIEKLQSFLDAELKALELVQFQNLDQDERVDYLLLKSFLRNELYQIHRDAELDSKVLAFLSGFFPVRMAIIIEARQRADDFDHKRVAEALVGCIELIELSKSRIANGNEKAEPLVAWRATKNLEELETHWQEWHAFYNGYDPLFAYWISDPYSKMIKGLQEIIVVIKRTSLGLESDDEDVIIGEPIGRQGIDEALSVELIPYTPEELIEIGRKEYAWCEAEMKKAADDLGFHDWRDALEHVKNQYVEPGKQPQLVRDLTKEAAAYVRKHDRVTIPALCEETIKTFMMSPKAQKMNPFFLGGDEIIVSYPTSTMSHEQKLMSLRGNNIHFARATVFHEMIPGHHLHMHYMVRHRSYRQIFQTPFCIEGWAFYWEMVLWDSPSWHKTPENRIGMLFWRMHRCARIIFSLKYHLGEMSAEECVQFLVDWVGHERATAEGEVRRSVMGEYGPLYQAGYMLGGLQIYALRQELVEKGRWSEKDFHDYFLKANQMPVEIFRALILGDQKVELSKDYESHWKFYAEIQRD
;
A
#
# COMPACT_ATOMS: atom_id res chain seq x y z
N MET A 1 -50.36 -33.21 54.19
CA MET A 1 -49.05 -33.39 53.50
C MET A 1 -49.13 -33.29 51.98
N LEU A 2 -50.29 -33.49 51.32
CA LEU A 2 -50.44 -33.37 49.86
C LEU A 2 -50.68 -31.93 49.32
N SER A 3 -50.95 -30.93 50.17
CA SER A 3 -51.16 -29.53 49.74
C SER A 3 -49.90 -28.67 49.73
N LYS A 4 -48.77 -29.17 50.26
CA LYS A 4 -47.49 -28.45 50.28
C LYS A 4 -46.57 -28.80 49.10
N LEU A 5 -46.73 -29.95 48.46
CA LEU A 5 -45.98 -30.28 47.23
C LEU A 5 -46.54 -29.58 45.98
N ALA A 6 -47.86 -29.39 45.89
CA ALA A 6 -48.47 -28.76 44.70
C ALA A 6 -48.14 -27.26 44.54
N ARG A 7 -47.81 -26.54 45.62
CA ARG A 7 -47.39 -25.13 45.56
C ARG A 7 -45.91 -24.95 45.27
N ALA A 8 -45.06 -25.95 45.55
CA ALA A 8 -43.65 -25.90 45.23
C ALA A 8 -43.39 -26.20 43.74
N THR A 9 -44.16 -27.10 43.14
CA THR A 9 -44.00 -27.45 41.71
C THR A 9 -44.56 -26.37 40.78
N LEU A 10 -45.60 -25.64 41.18
CA LEU A 10 -46.15 -24.51 40.40
C LEU A 10 -45.26 -23.26 40.50
N ALA A 11 -44.56 -23.05 41.62
CA ALA A 11 -43.60 -21.95 41.76
C ALA A 11 -42.30 -22.19 40.98
N LEU A 12 -41.87 -23.44 40.82
CA LEU A 12 -40.69 -23.79 39.99
C LEU A 12 -40.99 -23.85 38.48
N THR A 13 -42.26 -23.95 38.06
CA THR A 13 -42.63 -23.83 36.63
C THR A 13 -43.01 -22.41 36.22
N LEU A 14 -43.37 -21.53 37.18
CA LEU A 14 -43.56 -20.09 36.93
C LEU A 14 -42.28 -19.25 37.12
N ALA A 15 -41.23 -19.80 37.75
CA ALA A 15 -39.93 -19.14 37.88
C ALA A 15 -38.99 -19.32 36.66
N SER A 16 -39.39 -20.08 35.63
CA SER A 16 -38.64 -20.21 34.37
C SER A 16 -39.22 -19.38 33.21
N PHE A 17 -40.13 -18.43 33.49
CA PHE A 17 -40.68 -17.53 32.46
C PHE A 17 -40.68 -16.04 32.85
N CYS A 18 -40.01 -15.67 33.95
CA CYS A 18 -39.58 -14.30 34.15
C CYS A 18 -38.06 -14.28 33.98
N ALA A 19 -37.61 -14.08 32.74
CA ALA A 19 -36.26 -13.57 32.53
C ALA A 19 -36.17 -12.28 33.35
N VAL A 20 -35.35 -12.31 34.41
CA VAL A 20 -34.78 -11.08 34.94
C VAL A 20 -34.07 -10.46 33.74
N GLN A 21 -34.69 -9.48 33.10
CA GLN A 21 -33.97 -8.59 32.19
C GLN A 21 -32.85 -8.03 33.04
N ALA A 22 -31.63 -8.55 32.86
CA ALA A 22 -30.45 -7.83 33.30
C ALA A 22 -30.55 -6.47 32.60
N GLN A 23 -30.94 -5.43 33.34
CA GLN A 23 -30.82 -4.07 32.82
C GLN A 23 -29.32 -3.84 32.69
N TYR A 24 -28.81 -3.94 31.46
CA TYR A 24 -27.50 -3.41 31.12
C TYR A 24 -27.60 -1.90 31.35
N VAL A 25 -26.99 -1.44 32.45
CA VAL A 25 -26.93 -0.01 32.76
C VAL A 25 -25.80 0.54 31.91
N THR A 26 -26.15 1.43 30.98
CA THR A 26 -25.21 2.20 30.17
C THR A 26 -24.23 2.93 31.08
N GLN A 27 -22.99 2.47 31.14
CA GLN A 27 -21.88 3.19 31.73
C GLN A 27 -20.87 3.48 30.63
N ILE A 28 -21.23 4.42 29.75
CA ILE A 28 -20.27 4.99 28.81
C ILE A 28 -19.11 5.54 29.65
N PRO A 29 -17.85 5.16 29.36
CA PRO A 29 -16.69 5.74 30.01
C PRO A 29 -16.77 7.27 30.04
N ALA A 30 -16.42 7.91 31.16
CA ALA A 30 -16.63 9.36 31.31
C ALA A 30 -15.94 10.21 30.23
N ALA A 31 -14.83 9.74 29.68
CA ALA A 31 -14.13 10.40 28.58
C ALA A 31 -14.94 10.33 27.27
N GLU A 32 -15.44 9.15 26.91
CA GLU A 32 -16.31 8.95 25.74
C GLU A 32 -17.64 9.70 25.88
N ALA A 33 -18.26 9.65 27.06
CA ALA A 33 -19.49 10.39 27.35
C ALA A 33 -19.28 11.91 27.21
N SER A 34 -18.11 12.42 27.63
CA SER A 34 -17.78 13.84 27.48
C SER A 34 -17.50 14.23 26.04
N ALA A 35 -16.90 13.35 25.23
CA ALA A 35 -16.69 13.59 23.80
C ALA A 35 -18.04 13.62 23.06
N LEU A 36 -18.88 12.60 23.27
CA LEU A 36 -20.22 12.50 22.70
C LEU A 36 -21.15 13.65 23.10
N ALA A 37 -20.94 14.26 24.28
CA ALA A 37 -21.72 15.41 24.72
C ALA A 37 -21.37 16.73 23.97
N GLN A 38 -20.24 16.77 23.24
CA GLN A 38 -19.86 17.93 22.43
C GLN A 38 -20.42 17.89 21.00
N ILE A 39 -20.94 16.74 20.57
CA ILE A 39 -21.55 16.56 19.25
C ILE A 39 -22.81 17.42 19.17
N VAL A 40 -22.82 18.36 18.23
CA VAL A 40 -23.99 19.17 17.90
C VAL A 40 -24.58 18.62 16.61
N GLU A 41 -25.63 17.82 16.74
CA GLU A 41 -26.29 17.21 15.58
C GLU A 41 -27.05 18.25 14.74
N ASP A 42 -27.07 18.03 13.42
CA ASP A 42 -27.89 18.82 12.51
C ASP A 42 -29.38 18.71 12.91
N ASP A 43 -30.08 19.85 13.00
CA ASP A 43 -31.53 19.88 13.25
C ASP A 43 -32.26 19.24 12.05
N PRO A 44 -32.86 18.05 12.20
CA PRO A 44 -33.63 17.47 11.12
C PRO A 44 -34.92 18.27 11.02
N ALA A 45 -35.09 19.03 9.93
CA ALA A 45 -36.36 19.65 9.62
C ALA A 45 -37.44 18.55 9.51
N ASP A 46 -38.21 18.36 10.59
CA ASP A 46 -39.27 17.37 10.70
C ASP A 46 -40.46 17.88 9.86
N ASP A 47 -40.37 17.70 8.55
CA ASP A 47 -41.45 18.05 7.63
C ASP A 47 -42.55 16.98 7.77
N PRO A 48 -43.79 17.31 8.17
CA PRO A 48 -44.87 16.35 8.25
C PRO A 48 -45.03 15.62 6.90
N GLN A 49 -44.67 14.34 6.88
CA GLN A 49 -44.60 13.53 5.67
C GLN A 49 -45.97 13.38 4.99
N MET A 50 -46.28 14.30 4.08
CA MET A 50 -47.36 14.12 3.11
C MET A 50 -46.87 13.22 1.98
N ARG A 51 -47.73 12.31 1.53
CA ARG A 51 -47.47 11.45 0.38
C ARG A 51 -47.19 12.31 -0.85
N LYS A 52 -45.97 12.23 -1.39
CA LYS A 52 -45.52 13.05 -2.52
C LYS A 52 -46.02 12.47 -3.85
N GLY A 53 -46.13 13.34 -4.87
CA GLY A 53 -46.32 12.89 -6.24
C GLY A 53 -45.08 12.14 -6.74
N SER A 54 -45.26 11.14 -7.61
CA SER A 54 -44.12 10.40 -8.20
C SER A 54 -43.30 11.32 -9.11
N GLY A 55 -41.98 11.30 -8.95
CA GLY A 55 -41.03 11.95 -9.86
C GLY A 55 -40.76 11.11 -11.11
N SER A 56 -40.96 9.79 -11.02
CA SER A 56 -40.86 8.85 -12.12
C SER A 56 -42.09 8.84 -13.04
N PRO A 57 -41.96 8.40 -14.30
CA PRO A 57 -43.09 8.21 -15.19
C PRO A 57 -44.10 7.18 -14.66
N ALA A 58 -45.37 7.34 -15.03
CA ALA A 58 -46.42 6.40 -14.69
C ALA A 58 -46.11 4.98 -15.24
N TYR A 59 -46.24 3.97 -14.38
CA TYR A 59 -45.99 2.57 -14.71
C TYR A 59 -47.26 1.73 -14.62
N THR A 60 -47.42 0.75 -15.52
CA THR A 60 -48.54 -0.21 -15.43
C THR A 60 -48.20 -1.31 -14.43
N LEU A 61 -48.68 -1.16 -13.19
CA LEU A 61 -48.42 -2.08 -12.08
C LEU A 61 -48.79 -3.54 -12.42
N TYR A 62 -47.99 -4.49 -11.93
CA TYR A 62 -48.26 -5.92 -12.01
C TYR A 62 -48.46 -6.47 -13.43
N SER A 63 -47.84 -5.83 -14.41
CA SER A 63 -47.90 -6.19 -15.84
C SER A 63 -46.82 -7.19 -16.26
N GLN A 64 -45.71 -7.26 -15.52
CA GLN A 64 -44.59 -8.16 -15.79
C GLN A 64 -44.50 -9.26 -14.74
N ALA A 65 -44.15 -10.48 -15.17
CA ALA A 65 -43.88 -11.57 -14.26
C ALA A 65 -42.58 -11.32 -13.48
N LEU A 66 -42.50 -11.84 -12.25
CA LEU A 66 -41.27 -11.83 -11.46
C LEU A 66 -40.17 -12.57 -12.23
N ALA A 67 -39.02 -11.91 -12.40
CA ALA A 67 -37.82 -12.56 -12.90
C ALA A 67 -37.13 -13.34 -11.77
N ILE A 68 -36.66 -14.55 -12.05
CA ILE A 68 -35.79 -15.30 -11.13
C ILE A 68 -34.36 -15.15 -11.66
N PRO A 69 -33.42 -14.58 -10.89
CA PRO A 69 -32.02 -14.53 -11.29
C PRO A 69 -31.51 -15.93 -11.62
N GLU A 70 -30.68 -16.04 -12.65
CA GLU A 70 -30.13 -17.34 -13.02
C GLU A 70 -29.12 -17.84 -11.98
N VAL A 71 -28.97 -19.17 -11.87
CA VAL A 71 -27.93 -19.75 -11.02
C VAL A 71 -26.61 -19.76 -11.79
N ALA A 72 -25.58 -19.14 -11.21
CA ALA A 72 -24.22 -19.18 -11.73
C ALA A 72 -23.68 -20.61 -11.68
N THR A 73 -23.00 -21.03 -12.74
CA THR A 73 -22.30 -22.31 -12.78
C THR A 73 -20.80 -22.09 -12.64
N PRO A 74 -20.09 -22.89 -11.81
CA PRO A 74 -18.64 -22.76 -11.70
C PRO A 74 -18.01 -23.06 -13.06
N LYS A 75 -17.14 -22.14 -13.52
CA LYS A 75 -16.40 -22.31 -14.78
C LYS A 75 -15.39 -23.44 -14.67
N GLN A 76 -14.84 -23.66 -13.48
CA GLN A 76 -13.91 -24.75 -13.16
C GLN A 76 -14.12 -25.25 -11.73
N LYS A 77 -13.78 -26.51 -11.49
CA LYS A 77 -13.60 -27.07 -10.15
C LYS A 77 -12.13 -27.44 -10.03
N ILE A 78 -11.41 -26.77 -9.14
CA ILE A 78 -9.96 -26.81 -9.05
C ILE A 78 -9.59 -27.52 -7.77
N THR A 79 -8.70 -28.50 -7.86
CA THR A 79 -8.27 -29.24 -6.67
C THR A 79 -7.37 -28.36 -5.82
N ASN A 80 -7.78 -28.13 -4.57
CA ASN A 80 -6.97 -27.51 -3.53
C ASN A 80 -5.73 -28.40 -3.29
N PRO A 81 -4.51 -27.89 -3.50
CA PRO A 81 -3.30 -28.70 -3.41
C PRO A 81 -2.97 -29.14 -1.98
N ILE A 82 -3.57 -28.50 -0.98
CA ILE A 82 -3.36 -28.78 0.45
C ILE A 82 -4.37 -29.80 0.95
N THR A 83 -5.67 -29.56 0.72
CA THR A 83 -6.76 -30.38 1.29
C THR A 83 -7.25 -31.49 0.36
N GLY A 84 -6.92 -31.42 -0.93
CA GLY A 84 -7.46 -32.31 -1.96
C GLY A 84 -8.94 -32.07 -2.31
N GLN A 85 -9.60 -31.12 -1.66
CA GLN A 85 -10.99 -30.75 -1.92
C GLN A 85 -11.11 -29.89 -3.19
N GLN A 86 -12.33 -29.74 -3.71
CA GLN A 86 -12.59 -28.96 -4.92
C GLN A 86 -12.96 -27.52 -4.55
N ILE A 87 -12.17 -26.55 -5.01
CA ILE A 87 -12.48 -25.13 -5.00
C ILE A 87 -13.31 -24.80 -6.24
N TRP A 88 -14.47 -24.18 -6.06
CA TRP A 88 -15.33 -23.81 -7.19
C TRP A 88 -14.94 -22.42 -7.70
N TYR A 89 -14.49 -22.35 -8.94
CA TYR A 89 -14.09 -21.11 -9.57
C TYR A 89 -15.21 -20.52 -10.43
N TYR A 90 -15.53 -19.26 -10.16
CA TYR A 90 -16.46 -18.43 -10.92
C TYR A 90 -15.73 -17.23 -11.53
N GLU A 91 -16.32 -16.66 -12.56
CA GLU A 91 -15.80 -15.49 -13.24
C GLU A 91 -16.98 -14.65 -13.71
N PHE A 92 -17.04 -13.39 -13.27
CA PHE A 92 -18.08 -12.43 -13.65
C PHE A 92 -17.47 -11.20 -14.30
N GLU A 93 -18.02 -10.82 -15.45
CA GLU A 93 -17.67 -9.58 -16.14
C GLU A 93 -18.56 -8.45 -15.63
N ILE A 94 -17.99 -7.47 -14.92
CA ILE A 94 -18.68 -6.23 -14.57
C ILE A 94 -18.69 -5.38 -15.82
N LYS A 95 -19.88 -5.17 -16.41
CA LYS A 95 -20.01 -4.40 -17.64
C LYS A 95 -21.31 -3.63 -17.71
N PRO A 96 -21.35 -2.57 -18.54
CA PRO A 96 -22.60 -1.88 -18.79
C PRO A 96 -23.55 -2.67 -19.68
N PHE A 97 -24.84 -2.49 -19.45
CA PHE A 97 -25.91 -3.01 -20.27
C PHE A 97 -27.12 -2.07 -20.25
N THR A 98 -28.13 -2.35 -21.06
CA THR A 98 -29.37 -1.57 -21.08
C THR A 98 -30.58 -2.46 -20.83
N GLN A 99 -31.51 -2.00 -19.99
CA GLN A 99 -32.76 -2.69 -19.69
C GLN A 99 -33.96 -1.83 -20.07
N GLN A 100 -34.88 -2.38 -20.85
CA GLN A 100 -36.15 -1.72 -21.17
C GLN A 100 -37.10 -1.83 -19.97
N VAL A 101 -37.03 -0.87 -19.05
CA VAL A 101 -37.89 -0.85 -17.84
C VAL A 101 -39.29 -0.35 -18.19
N TYR A 102 -39.39 0.81 -18.85
CA TYR A 102 -40.65 1.41 -19.28
C TYR A 102 -40.90 1.10 -20.76
N PRO A 103 -41.94 0.33 -21.15
CA PRO A 103 -42.08 -0.18 -22.52
C PRO A 103 -42.12 0.88 -23.65
N LYS A 104 -42.42 2.14 -23.34
CA LYS A 104 -42.60 3.23 -24.32
C LYS A 104 -41.60 4.38 -24.16
N LEU A 105 -40.59 4.22 -23.29
CA LEU A 105 -39.57 5.22 -23.02
C LEU A 105 -38.18 4.67 -23.39
N LYS A 106 -37.11 5.42 -23.16
CA LYS A 106 -35.75 4.93 -23.43
C LYS A 106 -35.40 3.77 -22.47
N PRO A 107 -34.55 2.82 -22.90
CA PRO A 107 -34.01 1.83 -21.98
C PRO A 107 -33.06 2.49 -20.98
N ALA A 108 -33.10 2.03 -19.73
CA ALA A 108 -32.19 2.48 -18.69
C ALA A 108 -30.81 1.85 -18.88
N ARG A 109 -29.76 2.66 -18.78
CA ARG A 109 -28.37 2.17 -18.66
C ARG A 109 -28.16 1.64 -17.25
N LEU A 110 -27.53 0.48 -17.15
CA LEU A 110 -27.17 -0.21 -15.91
C LEU A 110 -25.73 -0.73 -16.04
N VAL A 111 -25.12 -1.07 -14.91
CA VAL A 111 -23.82 -1.75 -14.82
C VAL A 111 -23.99 -2.89 -13.83
N GLY A 112 -23.62 -4.11 -14.20
CA GLY A 112 -23.87 -5.25 -13.34
C GLY A 112 -22.99 -6.45 -13.66
N TYR A 113 -23.00 -7.40 -12.73
CA TYR A 113 -22.27 -8.66 -12.83
C TYR A 113 -22.82 -9.50 -13.99
N ASP A 114 -21.96 -9.87 -14.94
CA ASP A 114 -22.29 -10.46 -16.24
C ASP A 114 -23.26 -9.62 -17.09
N GLY A 115 -23.33 -8.31 -16.84
CA GLY A 115 -24.28 -7.40 -17.49
C GLY A 115 -25.73 -7.70 -17.11
N LYS A 116 -25.99 -8.07 -15.86
CA LYS A 116 -27.32 -8.39 -15.31
C LYS A 116 -27.55 -7.65 -14.00
N SER A 117 -28.81 -7.38 -13.68
CA SER A 117 -29.23 -6.83 -12.38
C SER A 117 -30.59 -7.43 -11.97
N PRO A 118 -30.67 -8.18 -10.86
CA PRO A 118 -29.54 -8.62 -10.02
C PRO A 118 -28.52 -9.47 -10.78
N GLY A 119 -27.29 -9.54 -10.26
CA GLY A 119 -26.26 -10.45 -10.75
C GLY A 119 -26.68 -11.93 -10.62
N PRO A 120 -25.97 -12.85 -11.31
CA PRO A 120 -26.23 -14.29 -11.19
C PRO A 120 -26.19 -14.79 -9.73
N THR A 121 -27.11 -15.68 -9.35
CA THR A 121 -27.11 -16.27 -8.01
C THR A 121 -26.07 -17.38 -7.89
N ILE A 122 -25.14 -17.25 -6.95
CA ILE A 122 -24.23 -18.35 -6.60
C ILE A 122 -24.94 -19.26 -5.58
N ILE A 123 -24.88 -20.57 -5.77
CA ILE A 123 -25.36 -21.56 -4.79
C ILE A 123 -24.23 -22.55 -4.54
N VAL A 124 -23.75 -22.62 -3.29
CA VAL A 124 -22.65 -23.50 -2.90
C VAL A 124 -23.02 -24.34 -1.67
N PRO A 125 -22.61 -25.62 -1.63
CA PRO A 125 -22.70 -26.40 -0.40
C PRO A 125 -21.73 -25.85 0.67
N LYS A 126 -22.18 -25.87 1.93
CA LYS A 126 -21.34 -25.56 3.09
C LYS A 126 -20.03 -26.36 3.05
N GLY A 127 -18.93 -25.67 3.34
CA GLY A 127 -17.56 -26.20 3.30
C GLY A 127 -16.95 -26.29 1.90
N THR A 128 -17.67 -25.92 0.84
CA THR A 128 -17.10 -25.86 -0.51
C THR A 128 -16.50 -24.48 -0.74
N GLU A 129 -15.18 -24.35 -0.57
CA GLU A 129 -14.42 -23.15 -0.90
C GLU A 129 -14.71 -22.67 -2.34
N SER A 130 -14.72 -21.35 -2.56
CA SER A 130 -14.92 -20.78 -3.89
C SER A 130 -13.98 -19.61 -4.16
N VAL A 131 -13.52 -19.49 -5.41
CA VAL A 131 -12.85 -18.28 -5.88
C VAL A 131 -13.73 -17.61 -6.93
N VAL A 132 -14.04 -16.32 -6.76
CA VAL A 132 -14.79 -15.54 -7.75
C VAL A 132 -13.87 -14.47 -8.33
N ARG A 133 -13.62 -14.57 -9.63
CA ARG A 133 -12.92 -13.51 -10.36
C ARG A 133 -13.91 -12.46 -10.83
N PHE A 134 -13.78 -11.25 -10.33
CA PHE A 134 -14.53 -10.09 -10.83
C PHE A 134 -13.64 -9.32 -11.82
N VAL A 135 -14.07 -9.28 -13.08
CA VAL A 135 -13.35 -8.62 -14.17
C VAL A 135 -14.03 -7.28 -14.44
N ASN A 136 -13.34 -6.18 -14.15
CA ASN A 136 -13.88 -4.85 -14.38
C ASN A 136 -13.71 -4.45 -15.85
N ASN A 137 -14.82 -4.50 -16.59
CA ASN A 137 -14.98 -3.98 -17.94
C ASN A 137 -16.06 -2.87 -17.97
N ALA A 138 -16.20 -2.15 -16.86
CA ALA A 138 -17.13 -1.05 -16.69
C ALA A 138 -16.40 0.31 -16.82
N ASP A 139 -17.09 1.37 -16.43
CA ASP A 139 -16.67 2.77 -16.52
C ASP A 139 -16.19 3.36 -15.18
N ARG A 140 -16.25 2.59 -14.09
CA ARG A 140 -15.83 3.00 -12.74
C ARG A 140 -15.12 1.87 -12.01
N GLU A 141 -14.32 2.21 -11.01
CA GLU A 141 -13.79 1.29 -10.02
C GLU A 141 -14.89 0.54 -9.27
N ASN A 142 -14.53 -0.65 -8.77
CA ASN A 142 -15.39 -1.49 -7.95
C ASN A 142 -14.58 -2.14 -6.81
N SER A 143 -15.23 -2.49 -5.71
CA SER A 143 -14.70 -3.37 -4.65
C SER A 143 -15.83 -4.31 -4.23
N VAL A 144 -15.66 -5.63 -4.30
CA VAL A 144 -16.79 -6.55 -4.07
C VAL A 144 -16.79 -7.09 -2.65
N HIS A 145 -17.81 -6.73 -1.88
CA HIS A 145 -18.12 -7.34 -0.59
C HIS A 145 -19.00 -8.59 -0.78
N LEU A 146 -18.68 -9.68 -0.08
CA LEU A 146 -19.60 -10.81 0.11
C LEU A 146 -20.23 -10.70 1.50
N HIS A 147 -21.27 -9.89 1.58
CA HIS A 147 -21.98 -9.59 2.82
C HIS A 147 -22.50 -10.86 3.51
N GLY A 148 -22.06 -11.03 4.75
CA GLY A 148 -22.42 -12.14 5.61
C GLY A 148 -21.44 -13.32 5.58
N SER A 149 -20.32 -13.21 4.85
CA SER A 149 -19.18 -14.15 4.85
C SER A 149 -18.12 -13.67 5.84
N PRO A 150 -17.39 -14.55 6.56
CA PRO A 150 -16.30 -14.20 7.44
C PRO A 150 -15.02 -14.27 6.61
N SER A 151 -14.97 -13.48 5.53
CA SER A 151 -13.86 -13.49 4.58
C SER A 151 -12.60 -12.98 5.28
N ARG A 152 -11.40 -13.25 4.74
CA ARG A 152 -10.18 -12.57 5.24
C ARG A 152 -10.24 -11.12 4.76
N ALA A 153 -9.62 -10.20 5.47
CA ALA A 153 -9.66 -8.76 5.14
C ALA A 153 -9.39 -8.44 3.64
N PRO A 154 -8.38 -9.03 2.96
CA PRO A 154 -8.13 -8.77 1.53
C PRO A 154 -9.19 -9.34 0.57
N PHE A 155 -10.11 -10.16 1.05
CA PHE A 155 -11.18 -10.77 0.26
C PHE A 155 -12.57 -10.35 0.74
N ASP A 156 -12.66 -9.31 1.57
CA ASP A 156 -13.90 -8.86 2.19
C ASP A 156 -14.52 -7.65 1.50
N GLY A 157 -13.85 -7.08 0.49
CA GLY A 157 -14.36 -5.89 -0.20
C GLY A 157 -14.17 -4.62 0.62
N TRP A 158 -12.99 -4.45 1.21
CA TRP A 158 -12.57 -3.18 1.82
C TRP A 158 -12.74 -2.03 0.84
N ALA A 159 -13.22 -0.88 1.33
CA ALA A 159 -13.70 0.16 0.42
C ALA A 159 -12.58 0.82 -0.41
N ASP A 160 -11.35 0.88 0.11
CA ASP A 160 -10.17 1.37 -0.62
C ASP A 160 -9.47 0.28 -1.46
N ASP A 161 -9.88 -0.99 -1.36
CA ASP A 161 -9.31 -2.11 -2.11
C ASP A 161 -9.92 -2.22 -3.52
N LEU A 162 -9.59 -1.22 -4.33
CA LEU A 162 -10.24 -0.97 -5.61
C LEU A 162 -9.74 -1.89 -6.74
N THR A 163 -10.68 -2.30 -7.58
CA THR A 163 -10.43 -2.85 -8.92
C THR A 163 -10.82 -1.80 -9.96
N HIS A 164 -9.85 -1.19 -10.62
CA HIS A 164 -10.09 -0.19 -11.66
C HIS A 164 -10.56 -0.82 -12.98
N PRO A 165 -11.21 -0.06 -13.88
CA PRO A 165 -11.48 -0.51 -15.24
C PRO A 165 -10.23 -1.06 -15.94
N GLY A 166 -10.33 -2.25 -16.54
CA GLY A 166 -9.18 -2.95 -17.12
C GLY A 166 -8.36 -3.78 -16.13
N GLN A 167 -8.86 -3.95 -14.90
CA GLN A 167 -8.32 -4.88 -13.91
C GLN A 167 -9.32 -5.99 -13.54
N TYR A 168 -8.83 -7.05 -12.90
CA TYR A 168 -9.66 -8.05 -12.24
C TYR A 168 -9.10 -8.39 -10.86
N LYS A 169 -9.97 -8.84 -9.95
CA LYS A 169 -9.56 -9.38 -8.65
C LYS A 169 -10.15 -10.76 -8.41
N ASP A 170 -9.36 -11.65 -7.81
CA ASP A 170 -9.77 -12.99 -7.40
C ASP A 170 -10.11 -12.96 -5.89
N TYR A 171 -11.39 -13.08 -5.55
CA TYR A 171 -11.85 -13.15 -4.15
C TYR A 171 -11.99 -14.61 -3.74
N TYR A 172 -11.36 -15.01 -2.64
CA TYR A 172 -11.42 -16.39 -2.11
C TYR A 172 -12.38 -16.42 -0.92
N TYR A 173 -13.46 -17.21 -1.02
CA TYR A 173 -14.47 -17.33 0.02
C TYR A 173 -14.44 -18.70 0.74
N PRO A 174 -14.64 -18.72 2.07
CA PRO A 174 -14.51 -19.92 2.88
C PRO A 174 -15.71 -20.86 2.82
N ASN A 175 -16.92 -20.29 2.81
CA ASN A 175 -18.20 -21.00 2.80
C ASN A 175 -18.41 -22.03 3.93
N PHE A 176 -17.68 -21.93 5.06
CA PHE A 176 -17.82 -22.87 6.20
C PHE A 176 -18.97 -22.54 7.15
N GLN A 177 -19.54 -21.33 7.06
CA GLN A 177 -20.59 -20.85 7.96
C GLN A 177 -21.88 -21.67 7.85
N SER A 178 -22.85 -21.39 8.73
CA SER A 178 -24.19 -21.98 8.58
C SER A 178 -24.86 -21.59 7.27
N ALA A 179 -25.70 -22.49 6.74
CA ALA A 179 -26.58 -22.18 5.61
C ALA A 179 -27.34 -20.88 5.85
N ARG A 180 -27.24 -19.96 4.89
CA ARG A 180 -27.76 -18.59 4.95
C ARG A 180 -27.84 -17.98 3.56
N MET A 181 -28.64 -16.92 3.43
CA MET A 181 -28.64 -16.06 2.26
C MET A 181 -27.64 -14.92 2.46
N LEU A 182 -26.49 -15.04 1.79
CA LEU A 182 -25.54 -13.96 1.58
C LEU A 182 -25.91 -13.20 0.31
N TRP A 183 -25.23 -12.09 0.10
CA TRP A 183 -25.31 -11.34 -1.15
C TRP A 183 -23.96 -10.67 -1.42
N TYR A 184 -23.63 -10.50 -2.69
CA TYR A 184 -22.42 -9.82 -3.10
C TYR A 184 -22.77 -8.52 -3.79
N HIS A 185 -22.11 -7.44 -3.41
CA HIS A 185 -22.37 -6.11 -3.95
C HIS A 185 -21.09 -5.27 -4.01
N ASP A 186 -21.16 -4.20 -4.78
CA ASP A 186 -20.08 -3.21 -4.78
C ASP A 186 -20.00 -2.48 -3.43
N HIS A 187 -18.79 -2.11 -3.04
CA HIS A 187 -18.39 -1.46 -1.81
C HIS A 187 -17.24 -0.48 -2.08
N ALA A 188 -17.12 0.06 -3.29
CA ALA A 188 -16.03 0.97 -3.63
C ALA A 188 -16.23 2.33 -2.94
N VAL A 189 -15.20 2.81 -2.24
CA VAL A 189 -15.24 4.07 -1.48
C VAL A 189 -15.87 5.22 -2.28
N HIS A 190 -16.88 5.86 -1.69
CA HIS A 190 -17.67 6.97 -2.24
C HIS A 190 -18.49 6.68 -3.53
N TRP A 191 -18.47 5.44 -4.03
CA TRP A 191 -19.22 5.02 -5.20
C TRP A 191 -20.21 3.90 -4.92
N THR A 192 -20.27 3.37 -3.70
CA THR A 192 -21.08 2.21 -3.33
C THR A 192 -22.54 2.42 -3.71
N ALA A 193 -23.12 3.58 -3.38
CA ALA A 193 -24.52 3.87 -3.67
C ALA A 193 -24.80 3.83 -5.17
N GLU A 194 -23.99 4.51 -5.98
CA GLU A 194 -24.18 4.58 -7.43
C GLU A 194 -23.94 3.19 -8.07
N ASN A 195 -22.88 2.50 -7.69
CA ASN A 195 -22.53 1.20 -8.27
C ASN A 195 -23.58 0.11 -7.96
N ALA A 196 -24.01 -0.01 -6.69
CA ALA A 196 -25.06 -0.93 -6.30
C ALA A 196 -26.40 -0.57 -6.96
N TYR A 197 -26.76 0.70 -6.98
CA TYR A 197 -28.00 1.20 -7.57
C TYR A 197 -28.10 0.96 -9.07
N PHE A 198 -26.99 1.07 -9.80
CA PHE A 198 -26.93 0.79 -11.23
C PHE A 198 -26.86 -0.71 -11.56
N GLY A 199 -26.66 -1.58 -10.56
CA GLY A 199 -26.95 -3.00 -10.69
C GLY A 199 -25.89 -3.97 -10.17
N GLN A 200 -24.83 -3.49 -9.52
CA GLN A 200 -23.78 -4.32 -8.95
C GLN A 200 -24.20 -4.94 -7.61
N ALA A 201 -25.24 -5.78 -7.63
CA ALA A 201 -25.68 -6.58 -6.48
C ALA A 201 -26.24 -7.95 -6.95
N GLY A 202 -25.91 -9.03 -6.26
CA GLY A 202 -26.36 -10.39 -6.58
C GLY A 202 -26.45 -11.29 -5.34
N VAL A 203 -27.12 -12.43 -5.46
CA VAL A 203 -27.39 -13.35 -4.33
C VAL A 203 -26.33 -14.44 -4.24
N TYR A 204 -25.97 -14.84 -3.03
CA TYR A 204 -25.07 -15.97 -2.76
C TYR A 204 -25.67 -16.86 -1.66
N LEU A 205 -25.98 -18.12 -1.97
CA LEU A 205 -26.61 -19.05 -1.03
C LEU A 205 -25.61 -20.13 -0.59
N ILE A 206 -25.39 -20.23 0.71
CA ILE A 206 -24.77 -21.42 1.31
C ILE A 206 -25.89 -22.40 1.66
N THR A 207 -25.81 -23.63 1.15
CA THR A 207 -26.76 -24.72 1.44
C THR A 207 -26.14 -25.77 2.37
N ASP A 208 -26.94 -26.37 3.25
CA ASP A 208 -26.51 -27.42 4.18
C ASP A 208 -27.50 -28.59 4.15
N GLN A 209 -26.99 -29.82 4.10
CA GLN A 209 -27.80 -31.04 4.11
C GLN A 209 -28.67 -31.15 5.38
N ALA A 210 -28.19 -30.60 6.51
CA ALA A 210 -28.97 -30.56 7.75
C ALA A 210 -30.22 -29.68 7.61
N GLU A 211 -30.13 -28.58 6.86
CA GLU A 211 -31.27 -27.72 6.55
C GLU A 211 -32.22 -28.41 5.55
N ASP A 212 -31.69 -29.06 4.51
CA ASP A 212 -32.50 -29.81 3.55
C ASP A 212 -33.38 -30.89 4.22
N ALA A 213 -32.84 -31.54 5.26
CA ALA A 213 -33.54 -32.57 6.03
C ALA A 213 -34.76 -32.04 6.81
N LEU A 214 -34.88 -30.73 7.04
CA LEU A 214 -36.07 -30.11 7.64
C LEU A 214 -37.30 -30.22 6.73
N GLY A 215 -37.09 -30.45 5.42
CA GLY A 215 -38.15 -30.56 4.43
C GLY A 215 -38.88 -29.26 4.18
N LEU A 216 -38.18 -28.12 4.31
CA LEU A 216 -38.71 -26.78 3.97
C LEU A 216 -39.14 -26.73 2.48
N PRO A 217 -40.02 -25.78 2.07
CA PRO A 217 -40.27 -25.55 0.65
C PRO A 217 -38.94 -25.29 -0.07
N SER A 218 -38.70 -26.00 -1.17
CA SER A 218 -37.38 -26.10 -1.79
C SER A 218 -37.45 -26.07 -3.32
N GLY A 219 -36.28 -26.00 -3.95
CA GLY A 219 -36.16 -25.81 -5.40
C GLY A 219 -36.13 -24.33 -5.74
N TYR A 220 -34.92 -23.82 -5.96
CA TYR A 220 -34.68 -22.43 -6.34
C TYR A 220 -35.47 -22.06 -7.60
N GLY A 221 -36.23 -20.96 -7.53
CA GLY A 221 -37.11 -20.50 -8.61
C GLY A 221 -38.42 -21.29 -8.75
N GLN A 222 -38.65 -22.32 -7.92
CA GLN A 222 -39.89 -23.10 -7.90
C GLN A 222 -40.71 -22.81 -6.65
N GLN A 223 -40.26 -23.24 -5.48
CA GLN A 223 -40.89 -22.93 -4.19
C GLN A 223 -39.96 -22.19 -3.24
N ASP A 224 -38.66 -22.15 -3.54
CA ASP A 224 -37.68 -21.32 -2.87
C ASP A 224 -37.34 -20.13 -3.78
N ILE A 225 -37.90 -18.97 -3.46
CA ILE A 225 -37.94 -17.81 -4.36
C ILE A 225 -37.17 -16.65 -3.73
N PRO A 226 -36.08 -16.16 -4.34
CA PRO A 226 -35.43 -14.93 -3.91
C PRO A 226 -36.33 -13.73 -4.22
N LEU A 227 -36.44 -12.81 -3.27
CA LEU A 227 -37.12 -11.53 -3.40
C LEU A 227 -36.14 -10.41 -3.04
N VAL A 228 -35.29 -10.05 -4.00
CA VAL A 228 -34.34 -8.93 -3.90
C VAL A 228 -35.11 -7.63 -4.12
N LEU A 229 -35.38 -6.92 -3.04
CA LEU A 229 -36.09 -5.64 -3.04
C LEU A 229 -35.11 -4.52 -3.40
N SER A 230 -35.54 -3.57 -4.23
CA SER A 230 -34.84 -2.30 -4.40
C SER A 230 -35.86 -1.19 -4.62
N SER A 231 -35.47 0.05 -4.37
CA SER A 231 -36.29 1.24 -4.63
C SER A 231 -35.49 2.21 -5.48
N LYS A 232 -36.02 2.60 -6.65
CA LYS A 232 -35.33 3.46 -7.62
C LYS A 232 -36.22 4.59 -8.12
N GLN A 233 -35.60 5.56 -8.78
CA GLN A 233 -36.22 6.68 -9.46
C GLN A 233 -35.73 6.76 -10.91
N TYR A 234 -36.63 7.12 -11.82
CA TYR A 234 -36.37 7.24 -13.25
C TYR A 234 -36.67 8.65 -13.73
N ASN A 235 -35.87 9.13 -14.67
CA ASN A 235 -36.10 10.39 -15.35
C ASN A 235 -37.34 10.29 -16.26
N SER A 236 -37.87 11.45 -16.67
CA SER A 236 -39.05 11.53 -17.53
C SER A 236 -38.93 10.78 -18.87
N ASP A 237 -37.70 10.54 -19.34
CA ASP A 237 -37.40 9.80 -20.57
C ASP A 237 -37.16 8.29 -20.37
N GLY A 238 -37.31 7.77 -19.14
CA GLY A 238 -37.16 6.35 -18.79
C GLY A 238 -35.74 5.92 -18.42
N THR A 239 -34.75 6.82 -18.48
CA THR A 239 -33.40 6.58 -17.97
C THR A 239 -33.38 6.56 -16.43
N LEU A 240 -32.40 5.87 -15.83
CA LEU A 240 -32.26 5.82 -14.38
C LEU A 240 -31.75 7.17 -13.84
N HIS A 241 -32.31 7.66 -12.74
CA HIS A 241 -31.78 8.81 -12.02
C HIS A 241 -30.38 8.49 -11.44
N THR A 242 -29.51 9.46 -11.22
CA THR A 242 -28.21 9.20 -10.56
C THR A 242 -28.36 9.36 -9.05
N THR A 243 -27.56 8.65 -8.24
CA THR A 243 -27.47 8.90 -6.79
C THR A 243 -26.54 10.07 -6.48
N GLN A 244 -25.72 10.48 -7.45
CA GLN A 244 -24.71 11.52 -7.27
C GLN A 244 -25.31 12.87 -6.91
N GLY A 245 -24.78 13.49 -5.87
CA GLY A 245 -25.23 14.78 -5.34
C GLY A 245 -26.40 14.70 -4.37
N GLU A 246 -26.93 13.52 -4.07
CA GLU A 246 -27.82 13.28 -2.92
C GLU A 246 -26.96 13.19 -1.65
N ASP A 247 -27.33 13.95 -0.61
CA ASP A 247 -26.57 14.08 0.64
C ASP A 247 -27.36 13.62 1.87
N LYS A 248 -28.61 13.20 1.68
CA LYS A 248 -29.49 12.72 2.74
C LYS A 248 -29.87 11.27 2.53
N SER A 249 -30.68 10.99 1.52
CA SER A 249 -31.17 9.64 1.23
C SER A 249 -31.92 9.61 -0.10
N LEU A 250 -31.57 8.65 -0.96
CA LEU A 250 -32.31 8.39 -2.19
C LEU A 250 -33.37 7.30 -1.94
N TRP A 251 -34.56 7.72 -1.51
CA TRP A 251 -35.65 6.80 -1.18
C TRP A 251 -36.17 6.01 -2.38
N GLY A 252 -36.21 6.63 -3.57
CA GLY A 252 -36.83 6.07 -4.77
C GLY A 252 -38.36 5.95 -4.67
N ASP A 253 -39.03 6.05 -5.82
CA ASP A 253 -40.50 6.01 -5.93
C ASP A 253 -41.03 4.82 -6.75
N VAL A 254 -40.13 4.01 -7.30
CA VAL A 254 -40.41 2.77 -8.02
C VAL A 254 -39.83 1.58 -7.25
N ILE A 255 -40.70 0.68 -6.77
CA ILE A 255 -40.29 -0.53 -6.05
C ILE A 255 -40.08 -1.67 -7.06
N HIS A 256 -38.94 -2.35 -6.94
CA HIS A 256 -38.59 -3.53 -7.73
C HIS A 256 -38.49 -4.76 -6.86
N VAL A 257 -38.78 -5.90 -7.46
CA VAL A 257 -38.41 -7.22 -6.93
C VAL A 257 -37.65 -7.95 -8.03
N ASN A 258 -36.43 -8.39 -7.73
CA ASN A 258 -35.50 -9.00 -8.68
C ASN A 258 -35.32 -8.16 -9.96
N GLY A 259 -35.20 -6.83 -9.81
CA GLY A 259 -34.98 -5.91 -10.94
C GLY A 259 -36.22 -5.59 -11.79
N VAL A 260 -37.40 -6.13 -11.46
CA VAL A 260 -38.66 -5.85 -12.17
C VAL A 260 -39.54 -4.90 -11.34
N PRO A 261 -40.01 -3.76 -11.88
CA PRO A 261 -40.95 -2.88 -11.16
C PRO A 261 -42.30 -3.56 -10.93
N TRP A 262 -42.75 -3.59 -9.67
CA TRP A 262 -44.02 -4.13 -9.21
C TRP A 262 -44.49 -5.40 -9.94
N PRO A 263 -43.77 -6.53 -9.83
CA PRO A 263 -44.06 -7.72 -10.63
C PRO A 263 -45.27 -8.50 -10.11
N TYR A 264 -45.68 -9.50 -10.88
CA TYR A 264 -46.58 -10.56 -10.40
C TYR A 264 -45.90 -11.94 -10.41
N LEU A 265 -46.32 -12.82 -9.50
CA LEU A 265 -45.90 -14.23 -9.49
C LEU A 265 -47.14 -15.13 -9.45
N ASN A 266 -47.21 -16.09 -10.38
CA ASN A 266 -48.20 -17.16 -10.32
C ASN A 266 -47.70 -18.23 -9.33
N VAL A 267 -48.51 -18.54 -8.32
CA VAL A 267 -48.18 -19.53 -7.28
C VAL A 267 -49.24 -20.62 -7.22
N GLN A 268 -48.82 -21.83 -6.86
CA GLN A 268 -49.76 -22.90 -6.53
C GLN A 268 -50.30 -22.71 -5.10
N PRO A 269 -51.50 -23.24 -4.76
CA PRO A 269 -52.04 -23.16 -3.41
C PRO A 269 -51.32 -24.13 -2.46
N ARG A 270 -50.07 -23.81 -2.11
CA ARG A 270 -49.16 -24.58 -1.23
C ARG A 270 -48.17 -23.65 -0.51
N LYS A 271 -47.26 -24.21 0.30
CA LYS A 271 -46.20 -23.44 0.97
C LYS A 271 -45.07 -23.07 0.01
N TYR A 272 -44.57 -21.84 0.18
CA TYR A 272 -43.40 -21.29 -0.51
C TYR A 272 -42.44 -20.69 0.52
N ARG A 273 -41.14 -20.82 0.29
CA ARG A 273 -40.05 -20.12 0.97
C ARG A 273 -39.68 -18.90 0.14
N PHE A 274 -39.77 -17.72 0.75
CA PHE A 274 -39.39 -16.45 0.15
C PHE A 274 -38.16 -15.93 0.88
N ARG A 275 -37.08 -15.65 0.15
CA ARG A 275 -35.84 -15.11 0.72
C ARG A 275 -35.74 -13.63 0.40
N PHE A 276 -36.14 -12.80 1.36
CA PHE A 276 -36.06 -11.35 1.25
C PHE A 276 -34.62 -10.89 1.42
N LEU A 277 -34.19 -10.01 0.53
CA LEU A 277 -33.01 -9.18 0.67
C LEU A 277 -33.42 -7.75 0.34
N ASN A 278 -33.14 -6.79 1.20
CA ASN A 278 -33.28 -5.39 0.85
C ASN A 278 -31.96 -4.85 0.28
N ALA A 279 -31.90 -4.68 -1.03
CA ALA A 279 -30.76 -4.10 -1.77
C ALA A 279 -31.10 -2.69 -2.31
N ALA A 280 -31.99 -1.96 -1.63
CA ALA A 280 -32.22 -0.54 -1.92
C ALA A 280 -31.03 0.32 -1.47
N VAL A 281 -30.91 1.54 -2.01
CA VAL A 281 -29.90 2.51 -1.56
C VAL A 281 -30.22 3.04 -0.16
N SER A 282 -31.42 3.55 0.06
CA SER A 282 -31.82 4.11 1.36
C SER A 282 -33.12 3.54 1.94
N ARG A 283 -34.00 2.98 1.10
CA ARG A 283 -35.35 2.59 1.54
C ARG A 283 -35.35 1.36 2.45
N ASN A 284 -35.95 1.50 3.63
CA ASN A 284 -36.35 0.41 4.50
C ASN A 284 -37.78 -0.04 4.18
N PHE A 285 -38.07 -1.33 4.40
CA PHE A 285 -39.39 -1.89 4.17
C PHE A 285 -40.00 -2.43 5.47
N ASP A 286 -41.32 -2.38 5.57
CA ASP A 286 -42.11 -3.15 6.52
C ASP A 286 -43.21 -3.88 5.74
N VAL A 287 -42.90 -5.11 5.34
CA VAL A 287 -43.68 -5.86 4.35
C VAL A 287 -44.77 -6.70 4.97
N TYR A 288 -45.93 -6.74 4.34
CA TYR A 288 -47.07 -7.55 4.80
C TYR A 288 -47.91 -8.08 3.64
N PHE A 289 -48.59 -9.21 3.89
CA PHE A 289 -49.46 -9.85 2.90
C PHE A 289 -50.93 -9.50 3.14
N VAL A 290 -51.66 -9.23 2.06
CA VAL A 290 -53.12 -8.99 2.10
C VAL A 290 -53.85 -9.59 0.92
N LYS A 291 -55.15 -9.85 1.07
CA LYS A 291 -56.04 -10.18 -0.04
C LYS A 291 -56.33 -8.94 -0.87
N SER A 292 -56.42 -9.10 -2.19
CA SER A 292 -56.83 -8.02 -3.08
C SER A 292 -58.24 -7.48 -2.78
N THR A 293 -59.09 -8.31 -2.19
CA THR A 293 -60.46 -7.99 -1.78
C THR A 293 -60.60 -7.46 -0.35
N ALA A 294 -59.53 -7.52 0.45
CA ALA A 294 -59.54 -7.13 1.86
C ALA A 294 -58.17 -6.58 2.26
N THR A 295 -57.79 -5.44 1.68
CA THR A 295 -56.47 -4.83 1.84
C THR A 295 -56.19 -4.24 3.23
N GLY A 296 -57.21 -4.19 4.11
CA GLY A 296 -57.07 -3.74 5.50
C GLY A 296 -56.78 -4.85 6.51
N THR A 297 -56.69 -6.12 6.08
CA THR A 297 -56.44 -7.26 6.98
C THR A 297 -55.14 -7.95 6.61
N LYS A 298 -54.11 -7.76 7.44
CA LYS A 298 -52.81 -8.44 7.32
C LYS A 298 -52.98 -9.95 7.49
N ILE A 299 -52.21 -10.72 6.74
CA ILE A 299 -52.18 -12.19 6.80
C ILE A 299 -50.91 -12.62 7.52
N PRO A 300 -51.00 -13.48 8.56
CA PRO A 300 -49.82 -13.95 9.27
C PRO A 300 -48.98 -14.90 8.41
N PHE A 301 -47.67 -14.84 8.60
CA PHE A 301 -46.68 -15.72 7.96
C PHE A 301 -45.54 -16.04 8.93
N LYS A 302 -44.66 -16.98 8.56
CA LYS A 302 -43.59 -17.44 9.45
C LYS A 302 -42.22 -17.01 8.93
N VAL A 303 -41.47 -16.26 9.73
CA VAL A 303 -40.03 -16.04 9.53
C VAL A 303 -39.30 -17.29 10.02
N ILE A 304 -38.36 -17.80 9.23
CA ILE A 304 -37.61 -19.02 9.50
C ILE A 304 -36.09 -18.79 9.52
N ALA A 305 -35.59 -17.70 8.95
CA ALA A 305 -34.18 -17.33 8.98
C ALA A 305 -34.00 -15.81 9.00
N SER A 306 -32.87 -15.38 9.54
CA SER A 306 -32.32 -14.03 9.49
C SER A 306 -31.00 -14.02 8.68
N ASP A 307 -30.26 -12.92 8.72
CA ASP A 307 -29.00 -12.68 8.01
C ASP A 307 -28.02 -13.87 8.04
N THR A 308 -27.90 -14.52 9.20
CA THR A 308 -26.91 -15.56 9.50
C THR A 308 -27.50 -16.98 9.45
N GLY A 309 -28.67 -17.14 8.83
CA GLY A 309 -29.34 -18.42 8.62
C GLY A 309 -30.54 -18.65 9.54
N LEU A 310 -30.93 -19.92 9.68
CA LEU A 310 -32.16 -20.31 10.36
C LEU A 310 -32.30 -19.73 11.78
N LEU A 311 -33.51 -19.37 12.17
CA LEU A 311 -33.84 -19.06 13.56
C LEU A 311 -33.85 -20.35 14.41
N GLN A 312 -33.97 -20.23 15.73
CA GLN A 312 -34.15 -21.39 16.59
C GLN A 312 -35.49 -22.11 16.33
N ALA A 313 -36.53 -21.32 16.05
CA ALA A 313 -37.88 -21.77 15.72
C ALA A 313 -38.55 -20.78 14.76
N PRO A 314 -39.56 -21.20 13.97
CA PRO A 314 -40.30 -20.28 13.13
C PRO A 314 -41.06 -19.24 13.97
N VAL A 315 -40.93 -17.97 13.61
CA VAL A 315 -41.59 -16.85 14.28
C VAL A 315 -42.77 -16.38 13.44
N GLN A 316 -43.98 -16.45 13.98
CA GLN A 316 -45.16 -15.97 13.28
C GLN A 316 -45.32 -14.47 13.46
N VAL A 317 -45.42 -13.74 12.34
CA VAL A 317 -45.58 -12.28 12.30
C VAL A 317 -46.71 -11.90 11.34
N ASN A 318 -47.21 -10.66 11.44
CA ASN A 318 -48.20 -10.12 10.49
C ASN A 318 -47.56 -9.18 9.46
N ASP A 319 -46.37 -8.72 9.75
CA ASP A 319 -45.55 -7.75 9.04
C ASP A 319 -44.09 -7.99 9.42
N LEU A 320 -43.18 -7.56 8.55
CA LEU A 320 -41.75 -7.84 8.68
C LEU A 320 -40.95 -6.62 8.24
N LYS A 321 -40.22 -6.04 9.19
CA LYS A 321 -39.27 -4.97 8.91
C LYS A 321 -38.02 -5.56 8.29
N VAL A 322 -37.59 -4.97 7.18
CA VAL A 322 -36.41 -5.36 6.41
C VAL A 322 -35.70 -4.06 6.04
N ALA A 323 -34.74 -3.65 6.86
CA ALA A 323 -33.90 -2.52 6.59
C ALA A 323 -32.85 -2.85 5.51
N VAL A 324 -32.15 -1.84 4.98
CA VAL A 324 -31.15 -2.06 3.93
C VAL A 324 -30.11 -3.10 4.37
N ALA A 325 -29.77 -4.01 3.47
CA ALA A 325 -28.89 -5.17 3.65
C ALA A 325 -29.38 -6.30 4.57
N GLU A 326 -30.53 -6.16 5.24
CA GLU A 326 -31.11 -7.26 6.01
C GLU A 326 -31.65 -8.37 5.09
N ARG A 327 -31.49 -9.62 5.53
CA ARG A 327 -32.08 -10.79 4.90
C ARG A 327 -32.98 -11.52 5.87
N TYR A 328 -34.17 -11.86 5.37
CA TYR A 328 -35.12 -12.67 6.12
C TYR A 328 -35.75 -13.71 5.20
N GLU A 329 -35.87 -14.92 5.70
CA GLU A 329 -36.53 -15.99 4.95
C GLU A 329 -37.86 -16.33 5.59
N VAL A 330 -38.90 -16.38 4.76
CA VAL A 330 -40.28 -16.53 5.20
C VAL A 330 -40.90 -17.74 4.53
N VAL A 331 -41.69 -18.50 5.30
CA VAL A 331 -42.64 -19.45 4.71
C VAL A 331 -44.04 -18.85 4.73
N PHE A 332 -44.60 -18.70 3.53
CA PHE A 332 -46.00 -18.31 3.32
C PHE A 332 -46.81 -19.51 2.80
N ASP A 333 -47.98 -19.74 3.36
CA ASP A 333 -48.87 -20.85 2.97
C ASP A 333 -50.03 -20.34 2.11
N PHE A 334 -49.98 -20.62 0.80
CA PHE A 334 -51.03 -20.22 -0.13
C PHE A 334 -52.23 -21.18 -0.19
N SER A 335 -52.22 -22.30 0.55
CA SER A 335 -53.25 -23.35 0.45
C SER A 335 -54.67 -22.85 0.73
N GLN A 336 -54.82 -21.89 1.64
CA GLN A 336 -56.12 -21.31 2.00
C GLN A 336 -56.61 -20.23 1.03
N TYR A 337 -55.82 -19.89 0.01
CA TYR A 337 -56.08 -18.78 -0.90
C TYR A 337 -56.23 -19.22 -2.36
N ALA A 338 -56.52 -20.51 -2.62
CA ALA A 338 -56.75 -21.04 -3.96
C ALA A 338 -57.73 -20.18 -4.78
N GLY A 339 -57.33 -19.81 -6.00
CA GLY A 339 -58.10 -18.95 -6.91
C GLY A 339 -58.16 -17.47 -6.53
N GLN A 340 -57.50 -17.04 -5.46
CA GLN A 340 -57.48 -15.64 -5.01
C GLN A 340 -56.23 -14.90 -5.51
N THR A 341 -56.27 -13.58 -5.39
CA THR A 341 -55.11 -12.70 -5.59
C THR A 341 -54.69 -12.10 -4.26
N LEU A 342 -53.39 -12.14 -3.98
CA LEU A 342 -52.76 -11.56 -2.81
C LEU A 342 -51.77 -10.47 -3.23
N TYR A 343 -51.55 -9.49 -2.37
CA TYR A 343 -50.53 -8.46 -2.53
C TYR A 343 -49.51 -8.55 -1.41
N LEU A 344 -48.25 -8.37 -1.76
CA LEU A 344 -47.22 -7.92 -0.84
C LEU A 344 -47.19 -6.40 -0.87
N ARG A 345 -47.29 -5.78 0.30
CA ARG A 345 -47.36 -4.33 0.48
C ARG A 345 -46.32 -3.87 1.48
N ASN A 346 -46.06 -2.57 1.47
CA ASN A 346 -45.17 -1.88 2.41
C ASN A 346 -45.99 -0.98 3.34
N ILE A 347 -45.67 -0.95 4.63
CA ILE A 347 -46.29 -0.05 5.59
C ILE A 347 -45.63 1.32 5.48
N GLN A 348 -46.46 2.36 5.51
CA GLN A 348 -45.99 3.73 5.52
C GLN A 348 -45.03 3.99 6.68
N ASP A 349 -43.86 4.57 6.40
CA ASP A 349 -42.85 4.95 7.39
C ASP A 349 -42.44 3.79 8.32
N ALA A 350 -42.61 2.54 7.84
CA ALA A 350 -42.47 1.31 8.62
C ALA A 350 -43.20 1.33 9.99
N GLY A 351 -44.36 1.98 10.03
CA GLY A 351 -45.15 2.13 11.26
C GLY A 351 -44.57 3.14 12.27
N GLY A 352 -43.85 4.16 11.79
CA GLY A 352 -43.24 5.21 12.60
C GLY A 352 -41.82 4.89 13.08
N VAL A 353 -41.22 3.81 12.58
CA VAL A 353 -39.83 3.44 12.88
C VAL A 353 -38.86 4.13 11.92
N GLY A 354 -39.25 4.24 10.65
CA GLY A 354 -38.46 4.84 9.58
C GLY A 354 -38.55 6.36 9.53
N VAL A 355 -37.93 6.95 8.51
CA VAL A 355 -38.11 8.35 8.09
C VAL A 355 -38.27 8.47 6.57
N ASP A 356 -38.50 7.33 5.92
CA ASP A 356 -38.47 7.17 4.48
C ASP A 356 -39.58 7.98 3.81
N GLU A 357 -39.27 8.72 2.73
CA GLU A 357 -40.32 9.44 2.01
C GLU A 357 -41.29 8.50 1.30
N GLU A 358 -42.55 8.90 1.29
CA GLU A 358 -43.65 8.09 0.76
C GLU A 358 -44.22 8.68 -0.52
N TYR A 359 -44.38 7.80 -1.51
CA TYR A 359 -44.86 8.14 -2.85
C TYR A 359 -46.13 7.36 -3.18
N GLU A 360 -46.80 7.72 -4.27
CA GLU A 360 -48.10 7.15 -4.67
C GLU A 360 -48.13 5.61 -4.72
N ASN A 361 -47.00 4.95 -5.01
CA ASN A 361 -46.92 3.49 -5.20
C ASN A 361 -45.88 2.77 -4.35
N THR A 362 -45.22 3.43 -3.40
CA THR A 362 -44.25 2.80 -2.49
C THR A 362 -44.90 1.87 -1.47
N ASP A 363 -46.21 1.97 -1.28
CA ASP A 363 -47.04 1.05 -0.47
C ASP A 363 -47.26 -0.33 -1.14
N LYS A 364 -46.82 -0.50 -2.40
CA LYS A 364 -47.04 -1.68 -3.23
C LYS A 364 -45.69 -2.32 -3.53
N VAL A 365 -45.59 -3.65 -3.39
CA VAL A 365 -44.36 -4.38 -3.70
C VAL A 365 -44.59 -5.34 -4.88
N MET A 366 -45.43 -6.37 -4.71
CA MET A 366 -45.72 -7.32 -5.79
C MET A 366 -47.09 -7.99 -5.61
N LYS A 367 -47.54 -8.71 -6.65
CA LYS A 367 -48.83 -9.44 -6.68
C LYS A 367 -48.60 -10.95 -6.78
N PHE A 368 -49.30 -11.74 -5.99
CA PHE A 368 -49.37 -13.20 -6.14
C PHE A 368 -50.73 -13.61 -6.70
N VAL A 369 -50.72 -14.40 -7.77
CA VAL A 369 -51.92 -14.99 -8.38
C VAL A 369 -51.94 -16.47 -8.01
N VAL A 370 -52.85 -16.85 -7.11
CA VAL A 370 -52.91 -18.21 -6.58
C VAL A 370 -53.76 -19.09 -7.48
N GLY A 371 -53.18 -20.17 -7.99
CA GLY A 371 -53.89 -21.16 -8.81
C GLY A 371 -55.12 -21.74 -8.08
N SER A 372 -56.14 -22.13 -8.86
CA SER A 372 -57.38 -22.71 -8.33
C SER A 372 -57.32 -24.22 -8.15
N THR A 373 -56.35 -24.90 -8.77
CA THR A 373 -56.19 -26.36 -8.71
C THR A 373 -55.50 -26.77 -7.40
N PRO A 374 -56.11 -27.66 -6.58
CA PRO A 374 -55.45 -28.23 -5.42
C PRO A 374 -54.16 -28.97 -5.82
N VAL A 375 -53.11 -28.82 -5.02
CA VAL A 375 -51.82 -29.49 -5.22
C VAL A 375 -51.41 -30.24 -3.96
N SER A 376 -50.68 -31.34 -4.12
CA SER A 376 -50.04 -32.01 -2.97
C SER A 376 -48.80 -31.23 -2.54
N ASP A 377 -48.68 -30.99 -1.23
CA ASP A 377 -47.53 -30.30 -0.64
C ASP A 377 -46.93 -31.15 0.49
N THR A 378 -45.76 -31.72 0.22
CA THR A 378 -45.01 -32.55 1.17
C THR A 378 -44.03 -31.75 2.03
N SER A 379 -43.89 -30.44 1.79
CA SER A 379 -42.99 -29.59 2.58
C SER A 379 -43.54 -29.38 3.99
N LYS A 380 -42.63 -29.10 4.92
CA LYS A 380 -42.88 -28.92 6.35
C LYS A 380 -42.26 -27.61 6.83
N VAL A 381 -42.74 -27.13 7.97
CA VAL A 381 -42.11 -26.04 8.74
C VAL A 381 -42.00 -26.53 10.17
N PRO A 382 -40.88 -27.20 10.53
CA PRO A 382 -40.69 -27.76 11.87
C PRO A 382 -40.77 -26.68 12.96
N SER A 383 -41.25 -27.06 14.16
CA SER A 383 -41.29 -26.14 15.32
C SER A 383 -39.92 -25.82 15.90
N THR A 384 -38.90 -26.59 15.54
CA THR A 384 -37.49 -26.38 15.89
C THR A 384 -36.70 -26.50 14.59
N LEU A 385 -35.91 -25.47 14.27
CA LEU A 385 -35.19 -25.39 13.01
C LEU A 385 -33.71 -25.74 13.19
N ARG A 386 -33.04 -25.11 14.17
CA ARG A 386 -31.68 -25.45 14.59
C ARG A 386 -31.41 -25.03 16.03
N THR A 387 -30.28 -25.49 16.58
CA THR A 387 -29.63 -24.80 17.70
C THR A 387 -28.84 -23.64 17.12
N VAL A 388 -29.19 -22.41 17.50
CA VAL A 388 -28.47 -21.21 17.06
C VAL A 388 -27.17 -21.10 17.88
N PRO A 389 -26.00 -20.95 17.25
CA PRO A 389 -24.71 -20.86 17.94
C PRO A 389 -24.50 -19.45 18.51
N PHE A 390 -25.35 -19.02 19.44
CA PHE A 390 -25.20 -17.72 20.09
C PHE A 390 -23.82 -17.59 20.75
N PRO A 391 -23.19 -16.40 20.71
CA PRO A 391 -21.94 -16.18 21.43
C PRO A 391 -22.14 -16.42 22.94
N PRO A 392 -21.08 -16.82 23.66
CA PRO A 392 -21.09 -16.86 25.13
C PRO A 392 -21.57 -15.53 25.71
N ALA A 393 -22.38 -15.58 26.77
CA ALA A 393 -22.89 -14.36 27.39
C ALA A 393 -21.75 -13.55 28.02
N SER A 394 -21.68 -12.26 27.68
CA SER A 394 -20.78 -11.28 28.25
C SER A 394 -21.55 -10.26 29.12
N SER A 395 -20.81 -9.43 29.83
CA SER A 395 -21.37 -8.37 30.68
C SER A 395 -20.54 -7.09 30.58
N GLY A 396 -21.23 -5.95 30.60
CA GLY A 396 -20.61 -4.65 30.35
C GLY A 396 -20.68 -4.29 28.87
N ILE A 397 -20.68 -2.99 28.59
CA ILE A 397 -20.60 -2.46 27.22
C ILE A 397 -19.11 -2.23 26.96
N ASP A 398 -18.57 -2.86 25.93
CA ASP A 398 -17.16 -2.73 25.55
C ASP A 398 -16.93 -1.45 24.74
N HIS A 399 -17.85 -1.14 23.84
CA HIS A 399 -17.80 0.03 22.97
C HIS A 399 -19.16 0.68 22.80
N HIS A 400 -19.17 2.01 22.68
CA HIS A 400 -20.33 2.82 22.34
C HIS A 400 -20.09 3.53 21.01
N PHE A 401 -21.03 3.38 20.07
CA PHE A 401 -20.99 4.01 18.75
C PHE A 401 -22.26 4.81 18.50
N ARG A 402 -22.12 6.13 18.37
CA ARG A 402 -23.18 7.05 17.98
C ARG A 402 -23.11 7.33 16.49
N PHE A 403 -24.19 6.97 15.81
CA PHE A 403 -24.43 7.23 14.39
C PHE A 403 -25.25 8.51 14.28
N HIS A 404 -24.68 9.54 13.66
CA HIS A 404 -25.32 10.85 13.61
C HIS A 404 -24.88 11.66 12.37
N ARG A 405 -25.48 12.84 12.21
CA ARG A 405 -25.09 13.81 11.19
C ARG A 405 -24.69 15.12 11.85
N SER A 406 -23.53 15.66 11.49
CA SER A 406 -22.98 16.88 12.05
C SER A 406 -22.38 17.73 10.93
N ASN A 407 -22.74 19.01 10.85
CA ASN A 407 -22.27 19.94 9.83
C ASN A 407 -22.47 19.45 8.38
N GLY A 408 -23.55 18.70 8.13
CA GLY A 408 -23.84 18.14 6.82
C GLY A 408 -23.20 16.78 6.52
N GLU A 409 -22.35 16.25 7.38
CA GLU A 409 -21.62 14.99 7.18
C GLU A 409 -22.18 13.87 8.06
N TRP A 410 -22.28 12.67 7.49
CA TRP A 410 -22.71 11.47 8.21
C TRP A 410 -21.50 10.78 8.86
N GLN A 411 -21.56 10.51 10.16
CA GLN A 411 -20.37 10.12 10.93
C GLN A 411 -20.67 9.09 12.04
N ILE A 412 -19.63 8.40 12.48
CA ILE A 412 -19.63 7.52 13.65
C ILE A 412 -18.67 8.11 14.69
N ASN A 413 -19.17 8.54 15.85
CA ASN A 413 -18.36 9.20 16.88
C ASN A 413 -17.48 10.38 16.35
N ASP A 414 -18.04 11.20 15.45
CA ASP A 414 -17.43 12.35 14.74
C ASP A 414 -16.33 11.97 13.75
N VAL A 415 -16.25 10.69 13.37
CA VAL A 415 -15.27 10.18 12.42
C VAL A 415 -15.98 9.65 11.17
N GLY A 416 -15.51 10.09 10.01
CA GLY A 416 -15.85 9.51 8.71
C GLY A 416 -14.75 8.58 8.20
N PHE A 417 -15.07 7.71 7.25
CA PHE A 417 -14.13 6.75 6.69
C PHE A 417 -12.97 7.38 5.90
N ALA A 418 -13.13 8.58 5.35
CA ALA A 418 -12.07 9.33 4.69
C ALA A 418 -10.97 9.78 5.68
N ASP A 419 -11.27 9.86 6.97
CA ASP A 419 -10.28 10.14 8.02
C ASP A 419 -9.49 8.87 8.39
N ALA A 420 -8.61 8.46 7.48
CA ALA A 420 -7.80 7.24 7.61
C ALA A 420 -6.99 7.15 8.92
N ALA A 421 -6.64 8.28 9.53
CA ALA A 421 -5.90 8.32 10.79
C ALA A 421 -6.75 7.91 12.00
N ASN A 422 -8.05 8.21 11.97
CA ASN A 422 -8.96 8.05 13.10
C ASN A 422 -10.06 6.99 12.88
N ARG A 423 -10.29 6.53 11.64
CA ARG A 423 -11.40 5.61 11.30
C ARG A 423 -11.36 4.24 11.98
N VAL A 424 -10.24 3.83 12.60
CA VAL A 424 -10.17 2.58 13.37
C VAL A 424 -10.66 2.82 14.80
N LEU A 425 -11.96 2.64 15.03
CA LEU A 425 -12.63 3.01 16.29
C LEU A 425 -12.60 1.92 17.38
N ALA A 426 -12.33 0.67 17.01
CA ALA A 426 -12.18 -0.43 17.97
C ALA A 426 -10.99 -1.34 17.63
N LYS A 427 -10.33 -1.86 18.66
CA LYS A 427 -9.23 -2.83 18.57
C LYS A 427 -9.59 -4.03 19.44
N VAL A 428 -10.23 -5.01 18.83
CA VAL A 428 -10.79 -6.18 19.52
C VAL A 428 -9.79 -7.32 19.47
N PRO A 429 -9.36 -7.89 20.60
CA PRO A 429 -8.56 -9.12 20.58
C PRO A 429 -9.28 -10.28 19.88
N GLN A 430 -8.59 -10.99 18.99
CA GLN A 430 -9.14 -12.16 18.28
C GLN A 430 -9.73 -13.18 19.26
N GLY A 431 -10.95 -13.64 18.99
CA GLY A 431 -11.69 -14.55 19.88
C GLY A 431 -12.42 -13.88 21.05
N LYS A 432 -12.31 -12.56 21.22
CA LYS A 432 -13.05 -11.87 22.30
C LYS A 432 -14.53 -11.78 21.93
N VAL A 433 -15.40 -11.99 22.92
CA VAL A 433 -16.81 -11.62 22.83
C VAL A 433 -16.99 -10.22 23.39
N GLU A 434 -17.61 -9.34 22.61
CA GLU A 434 -17.89 -7.97 23.04
C GLU A 434 -19.37 -7.61 22.88
N ILE A 435 -19.82 -6.69 23.72
CA ILE A 435 -21.12 -6.03 23.59
C ILE A 435 -20.89 -4.61 23.09
N TRP A 436 -21.44 -4.30 21.91
CA TRP A 436 -21.43 -2.96 21.35
C TRP A 436 -22.79 -2.30 21.55
N GLU A 437 -22.76 -1.05 22.01
CA GLU A 437 -23.93 -0.17 22.07
C GLU A 437 -23.97 0.72 20.84
N LEU A 438 -25.05 0.61 20.07
CA LEU A 438 -25.27 1.33 18.81
C LEU A 438 -26.38 2.34 19.03
N GLU A 439 -26.07 3.64 19.00
CA GLU A 439 -26.99 4.74 19.32
C GLU A 439 -27.33 5.58 18.08
N ASN A 440 -28.62 5.89 17.92
CA ASN A 440 -29.15 6.97 17.09
C ASN A 440 -29.98 7.92 17.98
N SER A 441 -29.48 9.14 18.22
CA SER A 441 -30.10 10.16 19.08
C SER A 441 -30.86 11.26 18.32
N SER A 442 -30.76 11.28 17.00
CA SER A 442 -31.19 12.42 16.16
C SER A 442 -32.71 12.55 15.99
N GLY A 443 -33.45 11.44 16.05
CA GLY A 443 -34.90 11.37 15.81
C GLY A 443 -35.36 11.62 14.36
N GLY A 444 -34.55 12.27 13.53
CA GLY A 444 -34.87 12.62 12.14
C GLY A 444 -34.26 11.72 11.06
N TRP A 445 -33.42 10.76 11.46
CA TRP A 445 -32.75 9.81 10.57
C TRP A 445 -32.84 8.40 11.13
N THR A 446 -32.55 7.39 10.30
CA THR A 446 -32.44 5.99 10.74
C THR A 446 -31.28 5.29 10.06
N HIS A 447 -30.70 4.29 10.73
CA HIS A 447 -29.43 3.69 10.33
C HIS A 447 -29.47 2.15 10.44
N PRO A 448 -29.53 1.39 9.33
CA PRO A 448 -29.21 -0.03 9.37
C PRO A 448 -27.71 -0.20 9.56
N ILE A 449 -27.26 -0.72 10.70
CA ILE A 449 -25.83 -0.86 11.01
C ILE A 449 -25.37 -2.26 10.65
N HIS A 450 -24.36 -2.35 9.78
CA HIS A 450 -23.67 -3.57 9.42
C HIS A 450 -22.32 -3.64 10.14
N VAL A 451 -21.97 -4.83 10.65
CA VAL A 451 -20.63 -5.14 11.17
C VAL A 451 -20.08 -6.31 10.36
N HIS A 452 -18.96 -6.12 9.67
CA HIS A 452 -18.30 -7.17 8.89
C HIS A 452 -17.76 -8.29 9.79
N LEU A 453 -17.31 -9.41 9.18
CA LEU A 453 -16.75 -10.61 9.82
C LEU A 453 -17.72 -11.41 10.72
N VAL A 454 -18.46 -10.75 11.61
CA VAL A 454 -19.12 -11.37 12.76
C VAL A 454 -20.60 -11.68 12.53
N ASP A 455 -21.08 -12.68 13.28
CA ASP A 455 -22.50 -12.89 13.54
C ASP A 455 -22.81 -12.38 14.96
N PHE A 456 -23.81 -11.52 15.13
CA PHE A 456 -24.18 -10.95 16.43
C PHE A 456 -25.61 -11.28 16.87
N LYS A 457 -25.81 -11.25 18.19
CA LYS A 457 -27.10 -11.40 18.85
C LYS A 457 -27.62 -10.02 19.25
N VAL A 458 -28.87 -9.70 18.94
CA VAL A 458 -29.52 -8.48 19.43
C VAL A 458 -29.98 -8.71 20.88
N LEU A 459 -29.35 -8.05 21.84
CA LEU A 459 -29.62 -8.22 23.27
C LEU A 459 -30.77 -7.34 23.75
N GLN A 460 -30.73 -6.07 23.38
CA GLN A 460 -31.62 -5.04 23.89
C GLN A 460 -31.86 -3.97 22.84
N ARG A 461 -33.07 -3.42 22.82
CA ARG A 461 -33.48 -2.27 22.02
C ARG A 461 -34.39 -1.40 22.88
N ASN A 462 -34.09 -0.12 23.02
CA ASN A 462 -34.98 0.82 23.71
C ASN A 462 -36.22 1.13 22.83
N GLY A 463 -37.25 1.76 23.41
CA GLY A 463 -38.47 2.09 22.67
C GLY A 463 -39.31 0.84 22.36
N ARG A 464 -39.27 0.33 21.12
CA ARG A 464 -40.15 -0.76 20.66
C ARG A 464 -39.76 -2.17 21.13
N GLY A 465 -38.56 -2.34 21.70
CA GLY A 465 -38.05 -3.65 22.12
C GLY A 465 -37.55 -4.52 20.95
N VAL A 466 -36.77 -5.56 21.27
CA VAL A 466 -36.20 -6.46 20.27
C VAL A 466 -37.32 -7.25 19.57
N GLU A 467 -37.29 -7.29 18.25
CA GLU A 467 -38.32 -7.98 17.48
C GLU A 467 -38.24 -9.51 17.71
N PRO A 468 -39.38 -10.24 17.68
CA PRO A 468 -39.37 -11.68 17.92
C PRO A 468 -38.49 -12.47 16.95
N TYR A 469 -38.32 -11.99 15.71
CA TYR A 469 -37.47 -12.62 14.70
C TYR A 469 -36.00 -12.19 14.80
N GLU A 470 -35.68 -11.08 15.47
CA GLU A 470 -34.30 -10.70 15.82
C GLU A 470 -33.79 -11.52 17.02
N SER A 471 -34.62 -11.66 18.07
CA SER A 471 -34.25 -12.39 19.29
C SER A 471 -34.17 -13.91 19.12
N ALA A 472 -34.77 -14.46 18.06
CA ALA A 472 -34.79 -15.89 17.77
C ALA A 472 -33.57 -16.38 16.95
N GLY A 473 -32.65 -15.50 16.56
CA GLY A 473 -31.51 -15.84 15.69
C GLY A 473 -30.32 -14.90 15.86
N LEU A 474 -29.36 -15.04 14.94
CA LEU A 474 -28.18 -14.17 14.84
C LEU A 474 -28.32 -13.28 13.60
N LYS A 475 -27.72 -12.10 13.64
CA LYS A 475 -27.81 -11.07 12.60
C LYS A 475 -26.41 -10.51 12.30
N ASP A 476 -26.27 -9.85 11.17
CA ASP A 476 -25.07 -9.05 10.84
C ASP A 476 -25.42 -7.60 10.45
N VAL A 477 -26.72 -7.30 10.33
CA VAL A 477 -27.27 -5.94 10.19
C VAL A 477 -28.34 -5.72 11.24
N VAL A 478 -28.40 -4.54 11.85
CA VAL A 478 -29.49 -4.17 12.77
C VAL A 478 -29.96 -2.75 12.53
N TRP A 479 -31.27 -2.56 12.41
CA TRP A 479 -31.84 -1.25 12.13
C TRP A 479 -31.96 -0.39 13.38
N LEU A 480 -31.31 0.77 13.43
CA LEU A 480 -31.56 1.84 14.41
C LEU A 480 -32.65 2.79 13.88
N GLY A 481 -33.87 2.63 14.37
CA GLY A 481 -34.97 3.56 14.13
C GLY A 481 -34.78 4.91 14.84
N ARG A 482 -35.80 5.77 14.78
CA ARG A 482 -35.76 7.08 15.44
C ARG A 482 -35.50 6.95 16.94
N ASN A 483 -34.46 7.62 17.45
CA ASN A 483 -34.11 7.64 18.88
C ASN A 483 -33.82 6.23 19.46
N GLU A 484 -33.38 5.28 18.62
CA GLU A 484 -33.10 3.92 19.04
C GLU A 484 -31.65 3.72 19.47
N VAL A 485 -31.49 2.95 20.56
CA VAL A 485 -30.24 2.41 21.06
C VAL A 485 -30.38 0.89 21.11
N VAL A 486 -29.42 0.19 20.49
CA VAL A 486 -29.39 -1.26 20.41
C VAL A 486 -28.09 -1.80 20.96
N LEU A 487 -28.19 -2.85 21.79
CA LEU A 487 -27.04 -3.62 22.24
C LEU A 487 -26.92 -4.88 21.38
N VAL A 488 -25.74 -5.09 20.78
CA VAL A 488 -25.40 -6.31 20.04
C VAL A 488 -24.23 -7.02 20.70
N GLU A 489 -24.29 -8.35 20.76
CA GLU A 489 -23.24 -9.21 21.33
C GLU A 489 -22.65 -10.09 20.23
N ALA A 490 -21.34 -10.02 20.01
CA ALA A 490 -20.68 -10.70 18.91
C ALA A 490 -19.37 -11.36 19.37
N HIS A 491 -19.03 -12.50 18.77
CA HIS A 491 -17.74 -13.15 18.93
C HIS A 491 -16.82 -12.71 17.77
N TYR A 492 -15.78 -11.93 18.06
CA TYR A 492 -14.86 -11.36 17.06
C TYR A 492 -13.80 -12.39 16.64
N ALA A 493 -14.25 -13.36 15.83
CA ALA A 493 -13.56 -14.58 15.48
C ALA A 493 -14.01 -15.08 14.09
N PRO A 494 -13.28 -16.01 13.46
CA PRO A 494 -12.02 -16.60 13.91
C PRO A 494 -10.78 -15.86 13.39
N TRP A 495 -10.92 -14.93 12.44
CA TRP A 495 -9.79 -14.32 11.74
C TRP A 495 -9.40 -12.96 12.30
N ASN A 496 -8.09 -12.72 12.44
CA ASN A 496 -7.57 -11.38 12.67
C ASN A 496 -7.68 -10.53 11.38
N GLY A 497 -7.66 -9.20 11.55
CA GLY A 497 -7.61 -8.24 10.45
C GLY A 497 -8.42 -6.98 10.68
N VAL A 498 -8.26 -6.02 9.78
CA VAL A 498 -9.03 -4.78 9.77
C VAL A 498 -10.29 -4.97 8.92
N TYR A 499 -11.45 -4.70 9.51
CA TYR A 499 -12.77 -4.88 8.89
C TYR A 499 -13.64 -3.63 9.09
N MET A 500 -14.66 -3.47 8.25
CA MET A 500 -15.54 -2.30 8.27
C MET A 500 -16.78 -2.51 9.16
N PHE A 501 -17.31 -1.42 9.69
CA PHE A 501 -18.67 -1.37 10.21
C PHE A 501 -19.27 -0.01 9.89
N HIS A 502 -20.52 0.01 9.46
CA HIS A 502 -21.09 1.21 8.85
C HIS A 502 -22.61 1.21 8.84
N CYS A 503 -23.18 2.38 8.57
CA CYS A 503 -24.57 2.47 8.13
C CYS A 503 -24.68 1.94 6.70
N HIS A 504 -25.65 1.07 6.45
CA HIS A 504 -25.90 0.47 5.16
C HIS A 504 -26.96 1.24 4.34
N ASN A 505 -27.39 2.42 4.80
CA ASN A 505 -27.98 3.40 3.89
C ASN A 505 -26.82 3.93 3.04
N LEU A 506 -26.78 3.57 1.77
CA LEU A 506 -25.59 3.76 0.95
C LEU A 506 -25.27 5.25 0.71
N ILE A 507 -26.24 6.15 0.84
CA ILE A 507 -25.96 7.60 0.81
C ILE A 507 -25.22 8.04 2.09
N HIS A 508 -25.64 7.52 3.24
CA HIS A 508 -24.94 7.79 4.50
C HIS A 508 -23.54 7.16 4.48
N GLU A 509 -23.42 5.94 3.95
CA GLU A 509 -22.16 5.21 3.80
C GLU A 509 -21.13 5.99 2.97
N ASP A 510 -21.52 6.47 1.77
CA ASP A 510 -20.63 7.20 0.86
C ASP A 510 -20.23 8.60 1.38
N GLN A 511 -20.89 9.13 2.43
CA GLN A 511 -20.75 10.54 2.86
C GLN A 511 -20.86 10.79 4.39
N ASP A 512 -20.29 10.02 5.30
CA ASP A 512 -19.17 9.09 5.20
C ASP A 512 -19.24 8.16 6.44
N MET A 513 -20.45 7.65 6.72
CA MET A 513 -20.83 6.97 7.96
C MET A 513 -20.35 5.52 7.99
N MET A 514 -19.04 5.39 7.88
CA MET A 514 -18.32 4.14 7.91
C MET A 514 -17.05 4.30 8.74
N ALA A 515 -16.74 3.25 9.48
CA ALA A 515 -15.53 3.16 10.28
C ALA A 515 -14.97 1.74 10.19
N ALA A 516 -13.85 1.51 10.84
CA ALA A 516 -13.16 0.24 10.89
C ALA A 516 -12.95 -0.22 12.33
N PHE A 517 -12.84 -1.53 12.50
CA PHE A 517 -12.32 -2.15 13.70
C PHE A 517 -11.21 -3.12 13.32
N ASN A 518 -10.23 -3.28 14.22
CA ASN A 518 -9.13 -4.22 14.04
C ASN A 518 -9.31 -5.40 14.98
N VAL A 519 -9.57 -6.59 14.43
CA VAL A 519 -9.45 -7.84 15.16
C VAL A 519 -7.97 -8.16 15.30
N THR A 520 -7.41 -7.77 16.44
CA THR A 520 -5.97 -7.85 16.71
C THR A 520 -5.52 -9.28 16.92
N ARG A 521 -4.41 -9.64 16.27
CA ARG A 521 -3.78 -10.96 16.41
C ARG A 521 -3.34 -11.19 17.85
N LEU A 522 -3.69 -12.34 18.42
CA LEU A 522 -3.16 -12.76 19.72
C LEU A 522 -1.70 -13.21 19.58
N GLN A 523 -0.83 -12.80 20.50
CA GLN A 523 0.53 -13.35 20.60
C GLN A 523 0.50 -14.68 21.34
N ASP A 524 1.31 -15.66 20.90
CA ASP A 524 1.52 -16.95 21.59
C ASP A 524 0.26 -17.83 21.80
N PHE A 525 -0.84 -17.64 21.04
CA PHE A 525 -2.08 -18.42 21.20
C PHE A 525 -2.03 -19.85 20.61
N GLY A 526 -0.86 -20.29 20.13
CA GLY A 526 -0.60 -21.68 19.73
C GLY A 526 -1.02 -22.04 18.30
N TYR A 527 -1.42 -21.06 17.50
CA TYR A 527 -1.70 -21.19 16.08
C TYR A 527 -0.81 -20.24 15.27
N ASP A 528 0.20 -20.79 14.59
CA ASP A 528 1.10 -20.01 13.75
C ASP A 528 0.56 -19.97 12.31
N GLU A 529 -0.24 -18.95 12.00
CA GLU A 529 -0.54 -18.63 10.60
C GLU A 529 0.76 -18.30 9.86
N VAL A 530 0.97 -18.97 8.71
CA VAL A 530 2.16 -18.80 7.86
C VAL A 530 2.11 -17.47 7.11
N THR A 531 0.90 -17.02 6.78
CA THR A 531 0.61 -15.79 6.06
C THR A 531 -0.36 -14.96 6.85
N ASP A 532 0.02 -13.71 7.14
CA ASP A 532 -0.88 -12.73 7.73
C ASP A 532 -1.78 -12.17 6.63
N PHE A 533 -3.09 -12.24 6.85
CA PHE A 533 -4.13 -11.64 5.99
C PHE A 533 -4.84 -10.49 6.73
N GLY A 534 -4.18 -9.87 7.70
CA GLY A 534 -4.78 -8.84 8.53
C GLY A 534 -4.93 -7.48 7.85
N ASP A 535 -4.16 -7.24 6.79
CA ASP A 535 -4.18 -6.00 6.01
C ASP A 535 -5.09 -6.16 4.77
N PRO A 536 -6.21 -5.44 4.67
CA PRO A 536 -7.10 -5.52 3.51
C PRO A 536 -6.46 -5.04 2.19
N GLU A 537 -5.41 -4.21 2.24
CA GLU A 537 -4.75 -3.62 1.06
C GLU A 537 -3.45 -4.34 0.67
N ASP A 538 -3.26 -5.56 1.19
CA ASP A 538 -2.12 -6.42 0.90
C ASP A 538 -1.95 -6.66 -0.61
N GLN A 539 -0.81 -6.19 -1.13
CA GLN A 539 -0.46 -6.18 -2.55
C GLN A 539 -0.42 -7.58 -3.19
N ARG A 540 -0.31 -8.66 -2.40
CA ARG A 540 -0.36 -10.04 -2.91
C ARG A 540 -1.76 -10.39 -3.46
N TRP A 541 -2.79 -9.76 -2.90
CA TRP A 541 -4.20 -10.02 -3.15
C TRP A 541 -4.89 -8.91 -3.93
N SER A 542 -4.21 -7.79 -4.21
CA SER A 542 -4.76 -6.68 -4.99
C SER A 542 -5.16 -7.07 -6.42
N ALA A 543 -6.00 -6.22 -7.01
CA ALA A 543 -6.44 -6.33 -8.39
C ALA A 543 -5.25 -6.33 -9.38
N ARG A 544 -5.40 -7.08 -10.47
CA ARG A 544 -4.37 -7.25 -11.51
C ARG A 544 -4.86 -6.69 -12.84
N PRO A 545 -4.00 -5.99 -13.61
CA PRO A 545 -4.37 -5.54 -14.95
C PRO A 545 -4.60 -6.73 -15.89
N TYR A 546 -5.48 -6.54 -16.87
CA TYR A 546 -5.66 -7.47 -17.97
C TYR A 546 -5.83 -6.76 -19.31
N VAL A 547 -5.61 -7.50 -20.40
CA VAL A 547 -5.91 -7.03 -21.76
C VAL A 547 -7.26 -7.60 -22.19
N TYR A 548 -8.17 -6.76 -22.67
CA TYR A 548 -9.53 -7.19 -23.03
C TYR A 548 -9.56 -8.30 -24.10
N THR A 549 -8.61 -8.28 -25.04
CA THR A 549 -8.49 -9.34 -26.04
C THR A 549 -8.09 -10.69 -25.42
N ASP A 550 -7.35 -10.70 -24.31
CA ASP A 550 -7.03 -11.94 -23.58
C ASP A 550 -8.26 -12.52 -22.88
N PHE A 551 -9.10 -11.64 -22.32
CA PHE A 551 -10.36 -12.05 -21.72
C PHE A 551 -11.30 -12.68 -22.75
N GLN A 552 -11.49 -12.04 -23.92
CA GLN A 552 -12.31 -12.58 -25.01
C GLN A 552 -11.70 -13.84 -25.65
N GLY A 553 -10.38 -13.85 -25.85
CA GLY A 553 -9.65 -14.93 -26.48
C GLY A 553 -9.36 -16.13 -25.57
N ARG A 554 -9.66 -16.03 -24.27
CA ARG A 554 -9.28 -17.01 -23.23
C ARG A 554 -7.77 -17.27 -23.20
N THR A 555 -6.95 -16.24 -23.44
CA THR A 555 -5.49 -16.27 -23.40
C THR A 555 -4.96 -15.61 -22.12
N GLY A 556 -3.63 -15.63 -21.94
CA GLY A 556 -2.96 -15.04 -20.77
C GLY A 556 -3.55 -15.54 -19.43
N PRO A 557 -3.97 -14.63 -18.53
CA PRO A 557 -4.47 -14.99 -17.20
C PRO A 557 -5.84 -15.69 -17.21
N PHE A 558 -6.52 -15.77 -18.36
CA PHE A 558 -7.85 -16.38 -18.52
C PHE A 558 -7.81 -17.80 -19.11
N THR A 559 -6.62 -18.31 -19.42
CA THR A 559 -6.45 -19.72 -19.78
C THR A 559 -6.82 -20.62 -18.60
N GLN A 560 -7.28 -21.84 -18.89
CA GLN A 560 -7.62 -22.81 -17.85
C GLN A 560 -6.43 -23.09 -16.90
N GLN A 561 -5.23 -23.20 -17.47
CA GLN A 561 -4.00 -23.44 -16.73
C GLN A 561 -3.62 -22.25 -15.83
N ALA A 562 -3.69 -21.01 -16.32
CA ALA A 562 -3.37 -19.83 -15.51
C ALA A 562 -4.36 -19.64 -14.35
N ILE A 563 -5.65 -19.86 -14.60
CA ILE A 563 -6.69 -19.83 -13.56
C ILE A 563 -6.41 -20.90 -12.50
N THR A 564 -6.16 -22.14 -12.92
CA THR A 564 -5.82 -23.25 -12.01
C THR A 564 -4.59 -22.91 -11.19
N ALA A 565 -3.52 -22.41 -11.81
CA ALA A 565 -2.29 -22.04 -11.14
C ALA A 565 -2.53 -20.94 -10.09
N ARG A 566 -3.28 -19.88 -10.44
CA ARG A 566 -3.60 -18.78 -9.52
C ARG A 566 -4.45 -19.23 -8.34
N VAL A 567 -5.51 -20.01 -8.58
CA VAL A 567 -6.35 -20.54 -7.48
C VAL A 567 -5.54 -21.43 -6.55
N GLN A 568 -4.68 -22.29 -7.10
CA GLN A 568 -3.80 -23.14 -6.29
C GLN A 568 -2.71 -22.35 -5.57
N GLU A 569 -2.24 -21.23 -6.12
CA GLU A 569 -1.33 -20.29 -5.45
C GLU A 569 -1.99 -19.73 -4.20
N ILE A 570 -3.19 -19.13 -4.32
CA ILE A 570 -3.91 -18.58 -3.15
C ILE A 570 -4.23 -19.69 -2.13
N ALA A 571 -4.62 -20.88 -2.59
CA ALA A 571 -4.95 -22.00 -1.70
C ALA A 571 -3.74 -22.52 -0.89
N ARG A 572 -2.50 -22.36 -1.38
CA ARG A 572 -1.28 -22.75 -0.64
C ARG A 572 -1.02 -21.85 0.56
N GLU A 573 -1.50 -20.61 0.52
CA GLU A 573 -1.45 -19.69 1.67
C GLU A 573 -2.47 -20.03 2.75
N GLN A 574 -3.34 -21.02 2.50
CA GLN A 574 -4.19 -21.62 3.53
C GLN A 574 -5.08 -20.61 4.29
N PRO A 575 -5.75 -19.67 3.61
CA PRO A 575 -6.46 -18.52 4.23
C PRO A 575 -7.56 -18.91 5.21
N TYR A 576 -8.12 -20.12 5.09
CA TYR A 576 -9.22 -20.61 5.94
C TYR A 576 -8.93 -21.98 6.54
N SER A 577 -7.65 -22.36 6.52
CA SER A 577 -7.26 -23.70 6.88
C SER A 577 -7.59 -23.98 8.34
N GLU A 578 -8.10 -25.19 8.56
CA GLU A 578 -8.11 -25.83 9.87
C GLU A 578 -8.78 -25.01 11.00
N LEU A 579 -9.91 -24.41 10.61
CA LEU A 579 -10.83 -23.62 11.42
C LEU A 579 -11.13 -24.21 12.80
N ALA A 580 -11.41 -25.51 12.87
CA ALA A 580 -11.86 -26.15 14.12
C ALA A 580 -10.81 -26.03 15.23
N GLU A 581 -9.54 -26.07 14.87
CA GLU A 581 -8.45 -25.91 15.82
C GLU A 581 -8.12 -24.44 16.09
N VAL A 582 -8.37 -23.52 15.14
CA VAL A 582 -8.35 -22.07 15.43
C VAL A 582 -9.38 -21.77 16.51
N GLU A 583 -10.62 -22.20 16.30
CA GLU A 583 -11.73 -22.01 17.25
C GLU A 583 -11.43 -22.65 18.60
N ALA A 584 -10.93 -23.90 18.62
CA ALA A 584 -10.55 -24.57 19.86
C ALA A 584 -9.40 -23.87 20.61
N ALA A 585 -8.43 -23.32 19.88
CA ALA A 585 -7.34 -22.56 20.48
C ALA A 585 -7.82 -21.21 21.05
N LEU A 586 -8.75 -20.54 20.37
CA LEU A 586 -9.41 -19.33 20.89
C LEU A 586 -10.23 -19.64 22.15
N ASP A 587 -11.05 -20.70 22.12
CA ASP A 587 -11.82 -21.15 23.29
C ASP A 587 -10.91 -21.46 24.49
N GLU A 588 -9.77 -22.11 24.27
CA GLU A 588 -8.78 -22.38 25.32
C GLU A 588 -8.15 -21.09 25.84
N ALA A 589 -7.76 -20.17 24.95
CA ALA A 589 -7.15 -18.89 25.31
C ALA A 589 -8.09 -18.01 26.15
N TRP A 590 -9.40 -18.14 25.97
CA TRP A 590 -10.42 -17.37 26.68
C TRP A 590 -11.11 -18.14 27.83
N ALA A 591 -10.69 -19.38 28.13
CA ALA A 591 -11.36 -20.25 29.10
C ALA A 591 -11.43 -19.69 30.54
N ASP A 592 -10.52 -18.79 30.93
CA ASP A 592 -10.49 -18.15 32.26
C ASP A 592 -10.89 -16.66 32.27
N GLY A 593 -11.32 -16.11 31.13
CA GLY A 593 -11.69 -14.70 30.97
C GLY A 593 -10.51 -13.73 30.82
N SER A 594 -9.27 -14.23 30.81
CA SER A 594 -8.07 -13.46 30.44
C SER A 594 -7.34 -14.21 29.33
N ALA A 595 -6.87 -13.52 28.28
CA ALA A 595 -6.02 -14.14 27.27
C ALA A 595 -4.66 -14.54 27.90
N GLN A 596 -4.61 -15.70 28.58
CA GLN A 596 -3.41 -16.19 29.28
C GLN A 596 -2.54 -17.03 28.36
N LYS A 597 -1.23 -16.86 28.54
CA LYS A 597 -0.17 -17.67 27.94
C LYS A 597 -0.46 -19.16 28.13
N ARG A 598 -0.53 -19.90 27.02
CA ARG A 598 -0.47 -21.35 27.08
C ARG A 598 0.85 -21.75 27.74
N GLY A 599 0.76 -22.37 28.92
CA GLY A 599 1.88 -23.06 29.53
C GLY A 599 2.30 -24.21 28.62
N SER A 600 3.53 -24.12 28.10
CA SER A 600 4.22 -25.07 27.23
C SER A 600 3.64 -26.50 27.19
N SER A 601 2.60 -26.72 26.37
CA SER A 601 2.35 -27.99 25.72
C SER A 601 2.58 -27.71 24.24
N GLY A 602 3.52 -28.45 23.66
CA GLY A 602 4.17 -28.10 22.40
C GLY A 602 3.19 -27.86 21.24
N PRO A 603 3.67 -27.20 20.16
CA PRO A 603 2.84 -26.83 19.02
C PRO A 603 2.05 -28.04 18.50
N ILE A 604 0.75 -27.84 18.26
CA ILE A 604 -0.09 -28.81 17.58
C ILE A 604 0.56 -29.02 16.20
N PRO A 605 0.99 -30.26 15.86
CA PRO A 605 1.80 -30.47 14.67
C PRO A 605 0.95 -30.27 13.42
N ARG A 606 1.19 -29.14 12.75
CA ARG A 606 0.78 -28.94 11.36
C ARG A 606 1.99 -28.94 10.48
N TYR A 607 1.92 -29.91 9.57
CA TYR A 607 2.80 -30.23 8.47
C TYR A 607 3.98 -29.29 8.30
N ARG A 608 5.13 -29.76 8.80
CA ARG A 608 6.48 -29.35 8.39
C ARG A 608 6.56 -27.89 7.97
N ARG A 609 6.78 -27.03 8.98
CA ARG A 609 7.85 -26.03 8.85
C ARG A 609 9.03 -26.78 8.23
N PHE A 610 9.34 -26.49 6.97
CA PHE A 610 10.61 -26.86 6.38
C PHE A 610 11.70 -26.03 7.06
N THR A 611 11.87 -26.20 8.38
CA THR A 611 13.17 -26.06 9.03
C THR A 611 13.98 -27.31 8.70
N SER A 612 14.22 -27.47 7.40
CA SER A 612 15.21 -28.33 6.77
C SER A 612 15.27 -27.93 5.28
N GLY A 613 15.98 -26.85 4.97
CA GLY A 613 16.70 -26.74 3.69
C GLY A 613 15.97 -26.28 2.42
N GLU A 614 14.73 -25.79 2.45
CA GLU A 614 14.06 -25.26 1.25
C GLU A 614 13.20 -24.02 1.58
N ASP A 615 13.87 -22.94 2.02
CA ASP A 615 13.40 -21.58 1.72
C ASP A 615 13.51 -21.42 0.19
N ASN A 616 12.38 -21.36 -0.51
CA ASN A 616 12.36 -20.90 -1.90
C ASN A 616 11.86 -19.45 -1.99
N GLU A 617 12.07 -18.63 -0.95
CA GLU A 617 12.12 -17.18 -1.17
C GLU A 617 13.34 -16.93 -2.07
N LYS A 618 13.09 -16.52 -3.31
CA LYS A 618 14.18 -16.17 -4.22
C LYS A 618 14.96 -15.01 -3.61
N VAL A 619 16.28 -15.03 -3.76
CA VAL A 619 17.13 -13.97 -3.20
C VAL A 619 16.72 -12.59 -3.75
N ALA A 620 16.28 -12.52 -5.01
CA ALA A 620 15.74 -11.30 -5.62
C ALA A 620 14.53 -10.71 -4.86
N ASP A 621 13.58 -11.55 -4.42
CA ASP A 621 12.40 -11.10 -3.67
C ASP A 621 12.82 -10.61 -2.27
N ARG A 622 13.80 -11.30 -1.66
CA ARG A 622 14.40 -10.86 -0.40
C ARG A 622 15.07 -9.49 -0.53
N ILE A 623 15.78 -9.22 -1.63
CA ILE A 623 16.41 -7.91 -1.89
C ILE A 623 15.35 -6.80 -1.94
N ILE A 624 14.23 -7.02 -2.65
CA ILE A 624 13.13 -6.05 -2.74
C ILE A 624 12.57 -5.78 -1.35
N ARG A 625 12.26 -6.83 -0.58
CA ARG A 625 11.74 -6.71 0.79
C ARG A 625 12.71 -5.91 1.67
N VAL A 626 13.99 -6.32 1.72
CA VAL A 626 15.01 -5.63 2.52
C VAL A 626 15.14 -4.16 2.12
N GLN A 627 15.09 -3.84 0.83
CA GLN A 627 15.15 -2.46 0.34
C GLN A 627 14.02 -1.60 0.90
N TRP A 628 12.77 -2.07 0.78
CA TRP A 628 11.60 -1.32 1.21
C TRP A 628 11.48 -1.25 2.73
N ASP A 629 11.76 -2.33 3.44
CA ASP A 629 11.77 -2.36 4.91
C ASP A 629 12.82 -1.38 5.46
N LEU A 630 14.05 -1.41 4.91
CA LEU A 630 15.11 -0.50 5.31
C LEU A 630 14.75 0.96 5.02
N ASN A 631 14.16 1.25 3.85
CA ASN A 631 13.70 2.58 3.49
C ASN A 631 12.62 3.09 4.44
N ASN A 632 11.62 2.26 4.74
CA ASN A 632 10.54 2.59 5.67
C ASN A 632 11.11 2.89 7.07
N LEU A 633 12.02 2.05 7.57
CA LEU A 633 12.70 2.29 8.84
C LEU A 633 13.49 3.60 8.82
N LYS A 634 14.24 3.87 7.73
CA LYS A 634 15.02 5.10 7.59
C LYS A 634 14.13 6.35 7.48
N GLN A 635 12.94 6.27 6.88
CA GLN A 635 12.01 7.39 6.77
C GLN A 635 11.21 7.62 8.06
N PHE A 636 10.82 6.55 8.74
CA PHE A 636 10.11 6.63 10.01
C PHE A 636 11.00 7.19 11.12
N TRP A 637 12.20 6.60 11.28
CA TRP A 637 13.20 7.02 12.27
C TRP A 637 14.14 8.08 11.70
N LYS A 638 13.61 9.16 11.13
CA LYS A 638 14.33 10.08 10.23
C LYS A 638 15.57 10.81 10.80
N VAL A 639 15.68 10.98 12.12
CA VAL A 639 16.81 11.70 12.73
C VAL A 639 18.05 10.83 12.76
N ARG A 640 19.08 11.12 11.93
CA ARG A 640 20.26 10.25 11.75
C ARG A 640 21.01 9.96 13.04
N SER A 641 21.20 10.99 13.86
CA SER A 641 21.93 10.91 15.14
C SER A 641 21.10 10.34 16.30
N SER A 642 19.87 9.87 16.05
CA SER A 642 19.01 9.30 17.09
C SER A 642 19.49 7.91 17.53
N PRO A 643 19.65 7.67 18.85
CA PRO A 643 19.94 6.34 19.37
C PRO A 643 18.86 5.30 19.03
N PHE A 644 17.58 5.70 18.95
CA PHE A 644 16.49 4.80 18.59
C PHE A 644 16.57 4.36 17.13
N ARG A 645 16.89 5.28 16.22
CA ARG A 645 17.16 4.95 14.81
C ARG A 645 18.28 3.92 14.71
N ILE A 646 19.41 4.19 15.37
CA ILE A 646 20.59 3.31 15.35
C ILE A 646 20.21 1.90 15.82
N GLU A 647 19.55 1.79 16.96
CA GLU A 647 19.12 0.49 17.51
C GLU A 647 18.18 -0.27 16.56
N LYS A 648 17.20 0.42 15.97
CA LYS A 648 16.20 -0.19 15.07
C LYS A 648 16.82 -0.66 13.76
N LEU A 649 17.65 0.17 13.14
CA LEU A 649 18.34 -0.21 11.91
C LEU A 649 19.34 -1.34 12.15
N GLN A 650 20.11 -1.27 13.24
CA GLN A 650 21.04 -2.34 13.62
C GLN A 650 20.31 -3.67 13.83
N SER A 651 19.24 -3.67 14.61
CA SER A 651 18.47 -4.88 14.90
C SER A 651 17.90 -5.52 13.64
N PHE A 652 17.39 -4.69 12.72
CA PHE A 652 16.88 -5.15 11.43
C PHE A 652 17.98 -5.77 10.56
N LEU A 653 19.09 -5.05 10.37
CA LEU A 653 20.21 -5.52 9.53
C LEU A 653 20.86 -6.79 10.08
N ASP A 654 21.05 -6.88 11.41
CA ASP A 654 21.56 -8.07 12.08
C ASP A 654 20.63 -9.28 11.88
N ALA A 655 19.31 -9.07 11.94
CA ALA A 655 18.33 -10.12 11.73
C ALA A 655 18.34 -10.60 10.27
N GLU A 656 18.36 -9.68 9.30
CA GLU A 656 18.40 -10.00 7.88
C GLU A 656 19.69 -10.71 7.48
N LEU A 657 20.84 -10.28 8.02
CA LEU A 657 22.12 -10.93 7.75
C LEU A 657 22.12 -12.37 8.29
N LYS A 658 21.62 -12.60 9.51
CA LYS A 658 21.47 -13.95 10.09
C LYS A 658 20.51 -14.81 9.28
N ALA A 659 19.39 -14.25 8.84
CA ALA A 659 18.42 -14.97 8.00
C ALA A 659 19.02 -15.34 6.63
N LEU A 660 19.80 -14.44 6.03
CA LEU A 660 20.54 -14.72 4.79
C LEU A 660 21.59 -15.80 4.99
N GLU A 661 22.25 -15.88 6.14
CA GLU A 661 23.22 -16.93 6.42
C GLU A 661 22.62 -18.35 6.46
N LEU A 662 21.30 -18.49 6.62
CA LEU A 662 20.60 -19.78 6.63
C LEU A 662 20.31 -20.34 5.22
N VAL A 663 20.38 -19.50 4.18
CA VAL A 663 20.13 -19.90 2.79
C VAL A 663 21.20 -20.90 2.31
N GLN A 664 20.76 -21.98 1.67
CA GLN A 664 21.63 -23.03 1.13
C GLN A 664 22.31 -22.57 -0.17
N PHE A 665 23.41 -21.81 -0.04
CA PHE A 665 24.13 -21.18 -1.16
C PHE A 665 24.44 -22.13 -2.33
N GLN A 666 24.78 -23.39 -2.04
CA GLN A 666 25.09 -24.40 -3.06
C GLN A 666 23.90 -24.77 -3.95
N ASN A 667 22.67 -24.57 -3.46
CA ASN A 667 21.43 -24.86 -4.20
C ASN A 667 21.00 -23.70 -5.11
N LEU A 668 21.59 -22.52 -4.94
CA LEU A 668 21.28 -21.33 -5.74
C LEU A 668 21.87 -21.43 -7.14
N ASP A 669 21.15 -20.93 -8.13
CA ASP A 669 21.70 -20.71 -9.47
C ASP A 669 22.70 -19.54 -9.50
N GLN A 670 23.36 -19.31 -10.64
CA GLN A 670 24.41 -18.28 -10.73
C GLN A 670 23.88 -16.86 -10.48
N ASP A 671 22.68 -16.52 -10.96
CA ASP A 671 22.07 -15.20 -10.73
C ASP A 671 21.70 -15.05 -9.24
N GLU A 672 21.18 -16.10 -8.61
CA GLU A 672 20.84 -16.11 -7.18
C GLU A 672 22.07 -16.09 -6.27
N ARG A 673 23.17 -16.74 -6.64
CA ARG A 673 24.47 -16.65 -5.92
C ARG A 673 25.04 -15.24 -5.98
N VAL A 674 24.93 -14.59 -7.14
CA VAL A 674 25.28 -13.17 -7.30
C VAL A 674 24.42 -12.32 -6.37
N ASP A 675 23.10 -12.47 -6.43
CA ASP A 675 22.15 -11.72 -5.59
C ASP A 675 22.42 -11.94 -4.09
N TYR A 676 22.79 -13.17 -3.71
CA TYR A 676 23.15 -13.52 -2.34
C TYR A 676 24.38 -12.74 -1.86
N LEU A 677 25.45 -12.73 -2.66
CA LEU A 677 26.68 -12.05 -2.30
C LEU A 677 26.50 -10.53 -2.27
N LEU A 678 25.72 -9.98 -3.20
CA LEU A 678 25.37 -8.57 -3.22
C LEU A 678 24.61 -8.17 -1.96
N LEU A 679 23.55 -8.90 -1.61
CA LEU A 679 22.75 -8.61 -0.41
C LEU A 679 23.57 -8.77 0.87
N LYS A 680 24.40 -9.81 0.95
CA LYS A 680 25.28 -10.04 2.10
C LYS A 680 26.30 -8.92 2.28
N SER A 681 26.95 -8.48 1.20
CA SER A 681 27.90 -7.37 1.21
C SER A 681 27.20 -6.06 1.61
N PHE A 682 26.04 -5.79 1.02
CA PHE A 682 25.22 -4.61 1.34
C PHE A 682 24.83 -4.54 2.82
N LEU A 683 24.26 -5.62 3.38
CA LEU A 683 23.84 -5.67 4.79
C LEU A 683 25.02 -5.46 5.74
N ARG A 684 26.18 -6.06 5.44
CA ARG A 684 27.41 -5.87 6.23
C ARG A 684 27.92 -4.43 6.17
N ASN A 685 27.93 -3.83 4.99
CA ASN A 685 28.36 -2.45 4.82
C ASN A 685 27.41 -1.48 5.55
N GLU A 686 26.08 -1.63 5.40
CA GLU A 686 25.10 -0.81 6.11
C GLU A 686 25.29 -0.89 7.63
N LEU A 687 25.52 -2.09 8.16
CA LEU A 687 25.78 -2.30 9.58
C LEU A 687 27.08 -1.61 10.03
N TYR A 688 28.16 -1.74 9.25
CA TYR A 688 29.42 -1.06 9.51
C TYR A 688 29.26 0.48 9.53
N GLN A 689 28.54 1.04 8.55
CA GLN A 689 28.29 2.49 8.50
C GLN A 689 27.51 2.96 9.74
N ILE A 690 26.46 2.23 10.16
CA ILE A 690 25.70 2.57 11.36
C ILE A 690 26.58 2.57 12.61
N HIS A 691 27.45 1.57 12.78
CA HIS A 691 28.37 1.51 13.92
C HIS A 691 29.38 2.66 13.92
N ARG A 692 29.95 2.97 12.74
CA ARG A 692 30.88 4.09 12.58
C ARG A 692 30.21 5.43 12.86
N ASP A 693 29.02 5.64 12.32
CA ASP A 693 28.25 6.87 12.54
C ASP A 693 27.85 7.04 14.00
N ALA A 694 27.44 5.96 14.66
CA ALA A 694 27.15 5.97 16.09
C ALA A 694 28.38 6.37 16.93
N GLU A 695 29.58 5.88 16.58
CA GLU A 695 30.82 6.26 17.26
C GLU A 695 31.12 7.76 17.07
N LEU A 696 30.99 8.29 15.86
CA LEU A 696 31.24 9.70 15.56
C LEU A 696 30.21 10.62 16.21
N ASP A 697 28.93 10.26 16.17
CA ASP A 697 27.86 11.03 16.79
C ASP A 697 27.98 11.03 18.33
N SER A 698 28.56 9.99 18.93
CA SER A 698 28.87 10.00 20.36
C SER A 698 29.88 11.09 20.75
N LYS A 699 30.88 11.36 19.89
CA LYS A 699 31.88 12.43 20.08
C LYS A 699 31.22 13.81 19.92
N VAL A 700 30.27 13.94 18.97
CA VAL A 700 29.46 15.15 18.79
C VAL A 700 28.61 15.44 20.03
N LEU A 701 27.93 14.43 20.59
CA LEU A 701 27.12 14.59 21.81
C LEU A 701 27.96 15.04 23.01
N ALA A 702 29.18 14.50 23.15
CA ALA A 702 30.11 14.94 24.19
C ALA A 702 30.52 16.42 24.01
N PHE A 703 30.84 16.83 22.78
CA PHE A 703 31.19 18.21 22.46
C PHE A 703 30.04 19.20 22.71
N LEU A 704 28.80 18.80 22.44
CA LEU A 704 27.61 19.59 22.71
C LEU A 704 27.19 19.59 24.19
N SER A 705 28.07 19.16 25.11
CA SER A 705 27.93 19.32 26.57
C SER A 705 26.61 18.79 27.17
N GLY A 706 25.93 17.84 26.52
CA GLY A 706 24.69 17.27 27.05
C GLY A 706 23.81 16.55 26.02
N PHE A 707 22.66 16.05 26.50
CA PHE A 707 21.73 15.21 25.75
C PHE A 707 20.63 15.99 25.03
N PHE A 708 20.77 17.32 24.84
CA PHE A 708 19.70 18.11 24.20
C PHE A 708 19.40 17.65 22.75
N PRO A 709 20.39 17.26 21.89
CA PRO A 709 20.08 16.76 20.56
C PRO A 709 19.26 15.46 20.61
N VAL A 710 19.56 14.58 21.58
CA VAL A 710 18.81 13.34 21.82
C VAL A 710 17.38 13.63 22.30
N ARG A 711 17.21 14.55 23.26
CA ARG A 711 15.87 14.96 23.72
C ARG A 711 15.03 15.54 22.58
N MET A 712 15.68 16.32 21.72
CA MET A 712 15.06 16.90 20.54
C MET A 712 14.63 15.82 19.54
N ALA A 713 15.49 14.84 19.27
CA ALA A 713 15.17 13.70 18.41
C ALA A 713 13.98 12.89 18.94
N ILE A 714 13.93 12.61 20.25
CA ILE A 714 12.85 11.85 20.89
C ILE A 714 11.48 12.50 20.66
N ILE A 715 11.40 13.83 20.73
CA ILE A 715 10.15 14.56 20.52
C ILE A 715 9.72 14.51 19.05
N ILE A 716 10.67 14.65 18.11
CA ILE A 716 10.39 14.48 16.68
C ILE A 716 9.84 13.07 16.40
N GLU A 717 10.47 12.05 16.97
CA GLU A 717 10.09 10.65 16.75
C GLU A 717 8.78 10.28 17.47
N ALA A 718 8.47 10.92 18.59
CA ALA A 718 7.17 10.75 19.27
C ALA A 718 6.02 11.19 18.36
N ARG A 719 6.19 12.29 17.62
CA ARG A 719 5.22 12.69 16.58
C ARG A 719 5.09 11.64 15.48
N GLN A 720 6.19 11.02 15.04
CA GLN A 720 6.12 9.98 14.00
C GLN A 720 5.39 8.72 14.47
N ARG A 721 5.40 8.43 15.76
CA ARG A 721 4.64 7.33 16.38
C ARG A 721 3.19 7.68 16.71
N ALA A 722 2.78 8.93 16.45
CA ALA A 722 1.51 9.48 16.92
C ALA A 722 1.33 9.32 18.44
N ASP A 723 2.41 9.44 19.21
CA ASP A 723 2.34 9.45 20.66
C ASP A 723 1.60 10.71 21.13
N ASP A 724 0.62 10.55 22.03
CA ASP A 724 -0.01 11.68 22.72
C ASP A 724 1.06 12.47 23.49
N PHE A 725 1.01 13.81 23.42
CA PHE A 725 1.84 14.63 24.30
C PHE A 725 1.10 15.81 24.91
N ASP A 726 1.48 16.11 26.14
CA ASP A 726 1.02 17.28 26.87
C ASP A 726 1.79 18.51 26.38
N HIS A 727 1.08 19.46 25.76
CA HIS A 727 1.64 20.70 25.21
C HIS A 727 2.49 21.48 26.21
N LYS A 728 2.09 21.50 27.48
CA LYS A 728 2.83 22.20 28.53
C LYS A 728 4.11 21.47 28.89
N ARG A 729 4.08 20.13 29.02
CA ARG A 729 5.28 19.32 29.26
C ARG A 729 6.28 19.41 28.11
N VAL A 730 5.79 19.45 26.87
CA VAL A 730 6.67 19.68 25.72
C VAL A 730 7.25 21.09 25.76
N ALA A 731 6.46 22.12 26.07
CA ALA A 731 6.98 23.48 26.27
C ALA A 731 8.08 23.52 27.36
N GLU A 732 7.88 22.84 28.49
CA GLU A 732 8.88 22.70 29.56
C GLU A 732 10.15 21.98 29.08
N ALA A 733 10.00 20.92 28.29
CA ALA A 733 11.14 20.21 27.68
C ALA A 733 11.92 21.09 26.70
N LEU A 734 11.23 21.91 25.89
CA LEU A 734 11.84 22.89 24.99
C LEU A 734 12.63 23.95 25.78
N VAL A 735 12.07 24.47 26.87
CA VAL A 735 12.78 25.40 27.77
C VAL A 735 14.05 24.76 28.32
N GLY A 736 13.99 23.50 28.77
CA GLY A 736 15.19 22.78 29.20
C GLY A 736 16.22 22.59 28.08
N CYS A 737 15.78 22.41 26.83
CA CYS A 737 16.69 22.35 25.68
C CYS A 737 17.33 23.71 25.39
N ILE A 738 16.59 24.82 25.51
CA ILE A 738 17.11 26.19 25.37
C ILE A 738 18.23 26.44 26.37
N GLU A 739 18.04 26.09 27.64
CA GLU A 739 19.05 26.24 28.69
C GLU A 739 20.34 25.46 28.37
N LEU A 740 20.20 24.22 27.89
CA LEU A 740 21.32 23.37 27.49
C LEU A 740 22.05 23.91 26.24
N ILE A 741 21.31 24.44 25.27
CA ILE A 741 21.89 25.09 24.09
C ILE A 741 22.72 26.31 24.50
N GLU A 742 22.17 27.18 25.35
CA GLU A 742 22.89 28.36 25.84
C GLU A 742 24.15 28.01 26.65
N LEU A 743 24.06 26.99 27.51
CA LEU A 743 25.20 26.48 28.26
C LEU A 743 26.31 25.98 27.32
N SER A 744 25.94 25.18 26.32
CA SER A 744 26.86 24.60 25.35
C SER A 744 27.51 25.69 24.50
N LYS A 745 26.70 26.63 23.97
CA LYS A 745 27.15 27.81 23.23
C LYS A 745 28.17 28.62 24.05
N SER A 746 27.88 28.87 25.32
CA SER A 746 28.77 29.63 26.21
C SER A 746 30.09 28.90 26.49
N ARG A 747 30.07 27.58 26.71
CA ARG A 747 31.28 26.78 26.94
C ARG A 747 32.18 26.75 25.71
N ILE A 748 31.59 26.57 24.52
CA ILE A 748 32.29 26.56 23.23
C ILE A 748 32.85 27.96 22.93
N ALA A 749 32.06 29.02 23.12
CA ALA A 749 32.49 30.40 22.89
C ALA A 749 33.69 30.81 23.78
N ASN A 750 33.70 30.36 25.04
CA ASN A 750 34.77 30.63 25.99
C ASN A 750 35.97 29.68 25.85
N GLY A 751 35.92 28.71 24.92
CA GLY A 751 36.99 27.72 24.71
C GLY A 751 37.12 26.68 25.82
N ASN A 752 36.11 26.54 26.69
CA ASN A 752 36.05 25.53 27.75
C ASN A 752 35.68 24.14 27.21
N GLU A 753 35.05 24.09 26.05
CA GLU A 753 34.73 22.86 25.32
C GLU A 753 35.36 22.96 23.93
N LYS A 754 36.18 21.97 23.55
CA LYS A 754 36.90 21.95 22.28
C LYS A 754 36.68 20.62 21.59
N ALA A 755 36.56 20.66 20.28
CA ALA A 755 36.47 19.48 19.43
C ALA A 755 37.48 19.59 18.29
N GLU A 756 37.83 18.43 17.72
CA GLU A 756 38.51 18.38 16.44
C GLU A 756 37.64 19.03 15.35
N PRO A 757 38.22 19.64 14.31
CA PRO A 757 37.46 20.30 13.25
C PRO A 757 36.37 19.42 12.64
N LEU A 758 36.63 18.13 12.46
CA LEU A 758 35.65 17.18 11.95
C LEU A 758 34.43 17.01 12.87
N VAL A 759 34.66 16.85 14.18
CA VAL A 759 33.58 16.70 15.17
C VAL A 759 32.78 18.00 15.27
N ALA A 760 33.44 19.15 15.24
CA ALA A 760 32.78 20.45 15.21
C ALA A 760 31.94 20.64 13.94
N TRP A 761 32.45 20.24 12.77
CA TRP A 761 31.70 20.29 11.51
C TRP A 761 30.49 19.35 11.52
N ARG A 762 30.66 18.10 11.94
CA ARG A 762 29.55 17.13 12.07
C ARG A 762 28.50 17.60 13.06
N ALA A 763 28.91 18.23 14.16
CA ALA A 763 27.98 18.88 15.08
C ALA A 763 27.13 19.95 14.39
N THR A 764 27.72 20.78 13.51
CA THR A 764 26.91 21.74 12.73
C THR A 764 25.90 21.05 11.81
N LYS A 765 26.28 19.93 11.17
CA LYS A 765 25.37 19.17 10.28
C LYS A 765 24.22 18.51 11.03
N ASN A 766 24.50 17.87 12.17
CA ASN A 766 23.47 17.26 12.99
C ASN A 766 22.48 18.31 13.53
N LEU A 767 22.97 19.52 13.87
CA LEU A 767 22.10 20.62 14.33
C LEU A 767 21.29 21.26 13.19
N GLU A 768 21.86 21.40 11.99
CA GLU A 768 21.15 21.86 10.78
C GLU A 768 20.03 20.87 10.38
N GLU A 769 20.28 19.56 10.48
CA GLU A 769 19.27 18.51 10.25
C GLU A 769 18.14 18.58 11.30
N LEU A 770 18.49 18.71 12.58
CA LEU A 770 17.52 18.86 13.66
C LEU A 770 16.67 20.12 13.48
N GLU A 771 17.25 21.26 13.10
CA GLU A 771 16.51 22.48 12.81
C GLU A 771 15.42 22.22 11.75
N THR A 772 15.78 21.52 10.65
CA THR A 772 14.85 21.18 9.56
C THR A 772 13.72 20.29 10.05
N HIS A 773 14.02 19.24 10.82
CA HIS A 773 12.99 18.34 11.35
C HIS A 773 12.09 19.01 12.39
N TRP A 774 12.61 19.98 13.15
CA TRP A 774 11.81 20.77 14.08
C TRP A 774 10.91 21.78 13.38
N GLN A 775 11.32 22.33 12.23
CA GLN A 775 10.44 23.14 11.38
C GLN A 775 9.27 22.31 10.85
N GLU A 776 9.53 21.09 10.36
CA GLU A 776 8.49 20.17 9.94
C GLU A 776 7.55 19.78 11.10
N TRP A 777 8.12 19.41 12.27
CA TRP A 777 7.36 19.05 13.46
C TRP A 777 6.45 20.20 13.93
N HIS A 778 6.96 21.44 13.96
CA HIS A 778 6.16 22.59 14.34
C HIS A 778 5.06 22.89 13.31
N ALA A 779 5.38 22.83 12.01
CA ALA A 779 4.42 23.09 10.94
C ALA A 779 3.24 22.10 10.96
N PHE A 780 3.46 20.88 11.44
CA PHE A 780 2.40 19.86 11.57
C PHE A 780 1.30 20.24 12.58
N TYR A 781 1.66 20.78 13.75
CA TYR A 781 0.68 21.11 14.79
C TYR A 781 0.22 22.58 14.76
N ASN A 782 1.06 23.48 14.26
CA ASN A 782 0.80 24.92 14.29
C ASN A 782 -0.39 25.30 13.42
N GLY A 783 -1.43 25.88 14.03
CA GLY A 783 -2.67 26.28 13.37
C GLY A 783 -3.77 25.21 13.40
N TYR A 784 -3.46 23.98 13.82
CA TYR A 784 -4.42 22.89 14.01
C TYR A 784 -4.86 22.78 15.47
N ASP A 785 -3.93 22.79 16.44
CA ASP A 785 -4.23 22.70 17.87
C ASP A 785 -4.09 24.09 18.56
N PRO A 786 -5.18 24.65 19.14
CA PRO A 786 -5.13 25.95 19.81
C PRO A 786 -4.23 25.99 21.06
N LEU A 787 -4.10 24.89 21.80
CA LEU A 787 -3.25 24.78 22.98
C LEU A 787 -1.77 24.62 22.58
N PHE A 788 -1.50 23.99 21.44
CA PHE A 788 -0.15 23.91 20.88
C PHE A 788 0.42 25.30 20.66
N ALA A 789 -0.26 26.16 19.89
CA ALA A 789 0.22 27.51 19.62
C ALA A 789 0.39 28.33 20.91
N TYR A 790 -0.53 28.18 21.87
CA TYR A 790 -0.46 28.87 23.17
C TYR A 790 0.79 28.51 23.98
N TRP A 791 1.14 27.23 24.10
CA TRP A 791 2.27 26.78 24.92
C TRP A 791 3.61 26.77 24.18
N ILE A 792 3.61 26.48 22.87
CA ILE A 792 4.82 26.12 22.12
C ILE A 792 5.42 27.28 21.32
N SER A 793 4.64 28.26 20.87
CA SER A 793 5.11 29.29 19.90
C SER A 793 6.37 30.05 20.35
N ASP A 794 6.38 30.55 21.59
CA ASP A 794 7.52 31.29 22.16
C ASP A 794 8.74 30.39 22.42
N PRO A 795 8.64 29.26 23.15
CA PRO A 795 9.79 28.39 23.37
C PRO A 795 10.33 27.77 22.06
N TYR A 796 9.48 27.46 21.08
CA TYR A 796 9.93 26.99 19.76
C TYR A 796 10.79 28.05 19.05
N SER A 797 10.31 29.30 18.95
CA SER A 797 11.03 30.37 18.28
C SER A 797 12.39 30.64 18.94
N LYS A 798 12.44 30.61 20.28
CA LYS A 798 13.69 30.75 21.05
C LYS A 798 14.64 29.58 20.84
N MET A 799 14.14 28.35 20.81
CA MET A 799 14.94 27.15 20.57
C MET A 799 15.56 27.16 19.17
N ILE A 800 14.79 27.44 18.11
CA ILE A 800 15.31 27.55 16.74
C ILE A 800 16.39 28.63 16.66
N LYS A 801 16.14 29.81 17.24
CA LYS A 801 17.16 30.87 17.30
C LYS A 801 18.42 30.43 18.03
N GLY A 802 18.27 29.71 19.16
CA GLY A 802 19.39 29.15 19.91
C GLY A 802 20.22 28.17 19.08
N LEU A 803 19.58 27.28 18.31
CA LEU A 803 20.26 26.36 17.38
C LEU A 803 21.07 27.12 16.33
N GLN A 804 20.48 28.12 15.69
CA GLN A 804 21.14 28.95 14.68
C GLN A 804 22.36 29.67 15.27
N GLU A 805 22.24 30.22 16.48
CA GLU A 805 23.33 30.93 17.16
C GLU A 805 24.47 30.00 17.57
N ILE A 806 24.20 28.80 18.11
CA ILE A 806 25.26 27.85 18.48
C ILE A 806 25.98 27.32 17.24
N ILE A 807 25.29 27.09 16.12
CA ILE A 807 25.92 26.71 14.83
C ILE A 807 26.93 27.79 14.40
N VAL A 808 26.54 29.07 14.45
CA VAL A 808 27.44 30.19 14.10
C VAL A 808 28.65 30.24 15.05
N VAL A 809 28.44 30.03 16.35
CA VAL A 809 29.52 30.00 17.33
C VAL A 809 30.49 28.85 17.04
N ILE A 810 30.00 27.63 16.79
CA ILE A 810 30.84 26.47 16.45
C ILE A 810 31.66 26.75 15.20
N LYS A 811 31.03 27.28 14.13
CA LYS A 811 31.72 27.64 12.88
C LYS A 811 32.84 28.66 13.14
N ARG A 812 32.57 29.71 13.91
CA ARG A 812 33.57 30.75 14.22
C ARG A 812 34.70 30.26 15.12
N THR A 813 34.38 29.61 16.24
CA THR A 813 35.38 29.33 17.29
C THR A 813 36.11 28.01 17.11
N SER A 814 35.45 27.01 16.51
CA SER A 814 35.99 25.66 16.37
C SER A 814 36.47 25.36 14.95
N LEU A 815 35.91 26.02 13.93
CA LEU A 815 36.30 25.87 12.52
C LEU A 815 37.06 27.09 11.96
N GLY A 816 37.05 28.23 12.67
CA GLY A 816 37.70 29.46 12.19
C GLY A 816 37.01 30.11 10.99
N LEU A 817 35.74 29.77 10.73
CA LEU A 817 34.96 30.27 9.60
C LEU A 817 34.19 31.54 9.99
N GLU A 818 34.24 32.58 9.16
CA GLU A 818 33.22 33.64 9.20
C GLU A 818 31.87 33.02 8.73
N SER A 819 30.72 33.56 9.17
CA SER A 819 29.41 32.88 9.04
C SER A 819 29.00 32.53 7.60
N ASP A 820 29.67 33.11 6.60
CA ASP A 820 29.30 33.10 5.19
C ASP A 820 30.44 32.58 4.28
N ASP A 821 31.54 32.06 4.85
CA ASP A 821 32.71 31.58 4.08
C ASP A 821 32.44 30.19 3.47
N GLU A 822 31.63 30.15 2.39
CA GLU A 822 31.29 28.94 1.62
C GLU A 822 32.51 28.32 0.88
N ASP A 823 33.68 28.96 0.91
CA ASP A 823 34.84 28.56 0.09
C ASP A 823 35.77 27.55 0.78
N VAL A 824 35.72 27.40 2.11
CA VAL A 824 36.58 26.47 2.86
C VAL A 824 36.16 25.02 2.68
N ILE A 825 37.10 24.18 2.21
CA ILE A 825 36.87 22.77 1.95
C ILE A 825 37.17 21.93 3.20
N ILE A 826 36.11 21.54 3.94
CA ILE A 826 36.21 20.69 5.14
C ILE A 826 35.51 19.36 4.88
N GLY A 827 36.30 18.31 4.63
CA GLY A 827 35.84 16.93 4.44
C GLY A 827 36.23 16.00 5.59
N GLU A 828 35.76 14.76 5.52
CA GLU A 828 36.04 13.69 6.49
C GLU A 828 36.99 12.63 5.90
N PRO A 829 38.31 12.69 6.19
CA PRO A 829 39.20 11.58 5.90
C PRO A 829 38.78 10.35 6.69
N ILE A 830 38.54 9.22 6.01
CA ILE A 830 38.00 8.01 6.66
C ILE A 830 39.10 7.09 7.20
N GLY A 831 40.36 7.40 6.88
CA GLY A 831 41.52 6.61 7.28
C GLY A 831 41.65 5.28 6.54
N ARG A 832 42.76 4.58 6.80
CA ARG A 832 43.12 3.32 6.15
C ARG A 832 42.05 2.24 6.31
N GLN A 833 41.56 2.02 7.53
CA GLN A 833 40.57 0.98 7.82
C GLN A 833 39.28 1.18 7.01
N GLY A 834 38.79 2.42 6.91
CA GLY A 834 37.58 2.70 6.13
C GLY A 834 37.78 2.49 4.63
N ILE A 835 38.99 2.77 4.11
CA ILE A 835 39.32 2.48 2.70
C ILE A 835 39.38 0.97 2.46
N ASP A 836 40.02 0.21 3.35
CA ASP A 836 40.13 -1.24 3.23
C ASP A 836 38.73 -1.90 3.26
N GLU A 837 37.83 -1.43 4.13
CA GLU A 837 36.43 -1.89 4.16
C GLU A 837 35.69 -1.56 2.86
N ALA A 838 35.84 -0.33 2.34
CA ALA A 838 35.22 0.07 1.08
C ALA A 838 35.74 -0.76 -0.12
N LEU A 839 37.03 -1.11 -0.12
CA LEU A 839 37.64 -1.95 -1.16
C LEU A 839 37.13 -3.39 -1.09
N SER A 840 36.90 -3.91 0.12
CA SER A 840 36.28 -5.22 0.36
C SER A 840 34.87 -5.31 -0.23
N VAL A 841 34.02 -4.29 0.01
CA VAL A 841 32.65 -4.23 -0.52
C VAL A 841 32.63 -4.28 -2.04
N GLU A 842 33.58 -3.60 -2.69
CA GLU A 842 33.75 -3.54 -4.14
C GLU A 842 34.55 -4.73 -4.72
N LEU A 843 35.01 -5.65 -3.87
CA LEU A 843 35.85 -6.80 -4.23
C LEU A 843 37.09 -6.41 -5.03
N ILE A 844 37.74 -5.31 -4.62
CA ILE A 844 38.97 -4.81 -5.25
C ILE A 844 40.17 -5.40 -4.53
N PRO A 845 40.94 -6.31 -5.17
CA PRO A 845 42.02 -7.02 -4.49
C PRO A 845 43.33 -6.22 -4.54
N TYR A 846 43.28 -4.90 -4.37
CA TYR A 846 44.43 -4.01 -4.40
C TYR A 846 44.51 -3.20 -3.12
N THR A 847 45.73 -2.92 -2.65
CA THR A 847 45.90 -1.95 -1.56
C THR A 847 45.73 -0.52 -2.10
N PRO A 848 45.43 0.47 -1.24
CA PRO A 848 45.36 1.87 -1.65
C PRO A 848 46.63 2.35 -2.37
N GLU A 849 47.80 1.89 -1.92
CA GLU A 849 49.09 2.25 -2.51
C GLU A 849 49.26 1.67 -3.92
N GLU A 850 48.84 0.42 -4.14
CA GLU A 850 48.86 -0.19 -5.47
C GLU A 850 47.92 0.55 -6.43
N LEU A 851 46.74 0.98 -5.96
CA LEU A 851 45.79 1.77 -6.75
C LEU A 851 46.35 3.16 -7.11
N ILE A 852 47.02 3.83 -6.16
CA ILE A 852 47.73 5.09 -6.41
C ILE A 852 48.78 4.90 -7.51
N GLU A 853 49.54 3.80 -7.47
CA GLU A 853 50.54 3.49 -8.49
C GLU A 853 49.92 3.19 -9.87
N ILE A 854 48.77 2.53 -9.92
CA ILE A 854 47.99 2.39 -11.16
C ILE A 854 47.60 3.77 -11.71
N GLY A 855 47.09 4.66 -10.85
CA GLY A 855 46.78 6.04 -11.23
C GLY A 855 47.99 6.78 -11.83
N ARG A 856 49.19 6.60 -11.26
CA ARG A 856 50.43 7.19 -11.78
C ARG A 856 50.82 6.63 -13.15
N LYS A 857 50.72 5.32 -13.34
CA LYS A 857 51.03 4.65 -14.63
C LYS A 857 50.08 5.10 -15.74
N GLU A 858 48.77 5.15 -15.45
CA GLU A 858 47.78 5.66 -16.39
C GLU A 858 48.03 7.12 -16.75
N TYR A 859 48.37 7.95 -15.76
CA TYR A 859 48.68 9.35 -15.98
C TYR A 859 49.91 9.51 -16.88
N ALA A 860 50.99 8.76 -16.63
CA ALA A 860 52.21 8.82 -17.43
C ALA A 860 51.96 8.44 -18.91
N TRP A 861 51.10 7.44 -19.14
CA TRP A 861 50.67 7.09 -20.49
C TRP A 861 49.87 8.22 -21.15
N CYS A 862 48.92 8.83 -20.42
CA CYS A 862 48.13 9.95 -20.94
C CYS A 862 49.02 11.15 -21.28
N GLU A 863 50.01 11.47 -20.44
CA GLU A 863 50.94 12.57 -20.70
C GLU A 863 51.78 12.32 -21.96
N ALA A 864 52.21 11.07 -22.19
CA ALA A 864 52.92 10.71 -23.41
C ALA A 864 52.04 10.86 -24.67
N GLU A 865 50.77 10.45 -24.62
CA GLU A 865 49.81 10.67 -25.70
C GLU A 865 49.44 12.14 -25.89
N MET A 866 49.41 12.92 -24.81
CA MET A 866 49.14 14.36 -24.85
C MET A 866 50.27 15.09 -25.59
N LYS A 867 51.53 14.71 -25.34
CA LYS A 867 52.69 15.22 -26.09
C LYS A 867 52.60 14.91 -27.58
N LYS A 868 52.21 13.68 -27.95
CA LYS A 868 52.00 13.32 -29.38
C LYS A 868 50.89 14.16 -30.02
N ALA A 869 49.77 14.35 -29.34
CA ALA A 869 48.67 15.18 -29.86
C ALA A 869 49.08 16.68 -29.97
N ALA A 870 49.92 17.16 -29.04
CA ALA A 870 50.48 18.51 -29.09
C ALA A 870 51.45 18.68 -30.27
N ASP A 871 52.33 17.70 -30.52
CA ASP A 871 53.24 17.69 -31.67
C ASP A 871 52.45 17.73 -32.99
N ASP A 872 51.36 16.95 -33.09
CA ASP A 872 50.47 16.95 -34.27
C ASP A 872 49.78 18.31 -34.51
N LEU A 873 49.59 19.12 -33.45
CA LEU A 873 49.11 20.51 -33.54
C LEU A 873 50.22 21.55 -33.75
N GLY A 874 51.49 21.13 -33.70
CA GLY A 874 52.65 22.01 -33.83
C GLY A 874 53.06 22.74 -32.55
N PHE A 875 52.69 22.24 -31.37
CA PHE A 875 53.13 22.77 -30.08
C PHE A 875 54.24 21.91 -29.47
N HIS A 876 55.25 22.54 -28.86
CA HIS A 876 56.35 21.84 -28.18
C HIS A 876 56.01 21.44 -26.74
N ASP A 877 55.20 22.23 -26.05
CA ASP A 877 54.66 21.89 -24.73
C ASP A 877 53.19 21.52 -24.88
N TRP A 878 52.80 20.39 -24.30
CA TRP A 878 51.42 19.95 -24.31
C TRP A 878 50.49 20.88 -23.53
N ARG A 879 51.03 21.66 -22.57
CA ARG A 879 50.28 22.70 -21.86
C ARG A 879 49.87 23.84 -22.79
N ASP A 880 50.73 24.25 -23.72
CA ASP A 880 50.40 25.28 -24.70
C ASP A 880 49.30 24.77 -25.66
N ALA A 881 49.37 23.49 -26.05
CA ALA A 881 48.33 22.86 -26.85
C ALA A 881 46.99 22.74 -26.09
N LEU A 882 47.03 22.41 -24.79
CA LEU A 882 45.85 22.40 -23.93
C LEU A 882 45.24 23.81 -23.81
N GLU A 883 46.06 24.84 -23.64
CA GLU A 883 45.60 26.23 -23.61
C GLU A 883 44.98 26.68 -24.92
N HIS A 884 45.51 26.21 -26.06
CA HIS A 884 44.89 26.41 -27.37
C HIS A 884 43.49 25.78 -27.42
N VAL A 885 43.34 24.52 -27.03
CA VAL A 885 42.06 23.79 -27.04
C VAL A 885 41.03 24.41 -26.09
N LYS A 886 41.44 24.85 -24.90
CA LYS A 886 40.54 25.53 -23.94
C LYS A 886 39.89 26.79 -24.52
N ASN A 887 40.54 27.47 -25.46
CA ASN A 887 40.02 28.66 -26.11
C ASN A 887 39.06 28.36 -27.29
N GLN A 888 38.82 27.08 -27.62
CA GLN A 888 37.91 26.65 -28.68
C GLN A 888 36.52 26.32 -28.13
N TYR A 889 35.86 27.32 -27.55
CA TYR A 889 34.49 27.22 -27.06
C TYR A 889 33.48 27.79 -28.06
N VAL A 890 32.22 27.37 -27.95
CA VAL A 890 31.14 27.96 -28.75
C VAL A 890 30.68 29.28 -28.11
N GLU A 891 30.17 30.17 -28.96
CA GLU A 891 29.60 31.44 -28.50
C GLU A 891 28.51 31.23 -27.44
N PRO A 892 28.37 32.17 -26.50
CA PRO A 892 27.26 32.25 -25.57
C PRO A 892 25.89 31.82 -26.13
N GLY A 893 25.31 30.75 -25.58
CA GLY A 893 23.96 30.27 -25.91
C GLY A 893 23.93 29.18 -26.98
N LYS A 894 25.10 28.69 -27.45
CA LYS A 894 25.23 27.61 -28.43
C LYS A 894 25.51 26.24 -27.82
N GLN A 895 25.73 26.17 -26.52
CA GLN A 895 26.06 24.96 -25.77
C GLN A 895 24.95 23.90 -25.84
N PRO A 896 23.64 24.23 -25.75
CA PRO A 896 22.58 23.23 -25.93
C PRO A 896 22.59 22.59 -27.32
N GLN A 897 22.89 23.36 -28.38
CA GLN A 897 23.01 22.80 -29.74
C GLN A 897 24.25 21.91 -29.85
N LEU A 898 25.39 22.34 -29.30
CA LEU A 898 26.60 21.52 -29.24
C LEU A 898 26.33 20.17 -28.56
N VAL A 899 25.70 20.18 -27.38
CA VAL A 899 25.33 18.97 -26.63
C VAL A 899 24.43 18.06 -27.46
N ARG A 900 23.36 18.59 -28.04
CA ARG A 900 22.44 17.82 -28.87
C ARG A 900 23.14 17.17 -30.08
N ASP A 901 24.00 17.92 -30.76
CA ASP A 901 24.66 17.46 -31.98
C ASP A 901 25.70 16.38 -31.65
N LEU A 902 26.44 16.53 -30.54
CA LEU A 902 27.34 15.50 -30.00
C LEU A 902 26.58 14.23 -29.59
N THR A 903 25.47 14.33 -28.88
CA THR A 903 24.68 13.15 -28.49
C THR A 903 24.21 12.35 -29.70
N LYS A 904 23.77 13.03 -30.76
CA LYS A 904 23.37 12.40 -32.02
C LYS A 904 24.55 11.72 -32.73
N GLU A 905 25.73 12.35 -32.69
CA GLU A 905 26.93 11.79 -33.30
C GLU A 905 27.34 10.46 -32.67
N ALA A 906 27.42 10.40 -31.34
CA ALA A 906 27.79 9.18 -30.63
C ALA A 906 26.73 8.06 -30.80
N ALA A 907 25.45 8.39 -30.67
CA ALA A 907 24.36 7.43 -30.89
C ALA A 907 24.37 6.85 -32.32
N ALA A 908 24.58 7.71 -33.33
CA ALA A 908 24.69 7.29 -34.72
C ALA A 908 25.89 6.37 -34.96
N TYR A 909 27.03 6.65 -34.33
CA TYR A 909 28.23 5.84 -34.46
C TYR A 909 28.05 4.45 -33.86
N VAL A 910 27.56 4.38 -32.62
CA VAL A 910 27.32 3.14 -31.89
C VAL A 910 26.34 2.24 -32.65
N ARG A 911 25.27 2.83 -33.19
CA ARG A 911 24.29 2.14 -34.03
C ARG A 911 24.90 1.62 -35.33
N LYS A 912 25.65 2.47 -36.05
CA LYS A 912 26.26 2.14 -37.35
C LYS A 912 27.24 0.96 -37.24
N HIS A 913 27.95 0.85 -36.12
CA HIS A 913 28.95 -0.19 -35.90
C HIS A 913 28.44 -1.36 -35.04
N ASP A 914 27.13 -1.42 -34.81
CA ASP A 914 26.44 -2.44 -34.01
C ASP A 914 27.13 -2.76 -32.68
N ARG A 915 27.45 -1.70 -31.90
CA ARG A 915 28.22 -1.84 -30.67
C ARG A 915 27.36 -2.08 -29.43
N VAL A 916 26.18 -1.49 -29.34
CA VAL A 916 25.20 -1.71 -28.25
C VAL A 916 23.80 -1.36 -28.74
N THR A 917 22.77 -1.98 -28.18
CA THR A 917 21.36 -1.68 -28.50
C THR A 917 20.90 -0.39 -27.83
N ILE A 918 20.49 0.57 -28.65
CA ILE A 918 19.89 1.84 -28.22
C ILE A 918 18.37 1.76 -28.44
N PRO A 919 17.55 1.66 -27.37
CA PRO A 919 16.10 1.72 -27.50
C PRO A 919 15.64 3.06 -28.07
N ALA A 920 14.65 3.05 -28.98
CA ALA A 920 14.14 4.27 -29.61
C ALA A 920 13.67 5.31 -28.57
N LEU A 921 12.94 4.86 -27.56
CA LEU A 921 12.46 5.72 -26.49
C LEU A 921 13.62 6.38 -25.71
N CYS A 922 14.73 5.67 -25.47
CA CYS A 922 15.90 6.23 -24.80
C CYS A 922 16.49 7.41 -25.58
N GLU A 923 16.61 7.29 -26.90
CA GLU A 923 17.13 8.38 -27.74
C GLU A 923 16.16 9.57 -27.85
N GLU A 924 14.85 9.31 -27.79
CA GLU A 924 13.80 10.33 -27.90
C GLU A 924 13.62 11.16 -26.61
N THR A 925 13.90 10.59 -25.43
CA THR A 925 13.54 11.19 -24.13
C THR A 925 14.66 11.96 -23.44
N ILE A 926 15.73 12.33 -24.14
CA ILE A 926 16.84 13.09 -23.54
C ILE A 926 16.36 14.52 -23.20
N LYS A 927 16.33 14.83 -21.90
CA LYS A 927 15.99 16.16 -21.38
C LYS A 927 17.25 17.03 -21.23
N THR A 928 17.13 18.34 -21.41
CA THR A 928 18.25 19.29 -21.25
C THR A 928 17.87 20.42 -20.30
N PHE A 929 18.72 20.67 -19.31
CA PHE A 929 18.56 21.74 -18.31
C PHE A 929 19.79 22.64 -18.25
N MET A 930 19.64 23.84 -17.71
CA MET A 930 20.73 24.80 -17.52
C MET A 930 21.09 24.90 -16.03
N MET A 931 22.37 24.76 -15.71
CA MET A 931 22.83 24.83 -14.33
C MET A 931 22.88 26.27 -13.80
N SER A 932 22.41 26.50 -12.58
CA SER A 932 22.49 27.83 -11.95
C SER A 932 23.95 28.22 -11.62
N PRO A 933 24.28 29.52 -11.52
CA PRO A 933 25.65 29.95 -11.18
C PRO A 933 26.14 29.45 -9.83
N LYS A 934 25.24 29.32 -8.84
CA LYS A 934 25.58 28.74 -7.53
C LYS A 934 25.93 27.26 -7.66
N ALA A 935 25.13 26.50 -8.41
CA ALA A 935 25.39 25.08 -8.64
C ALA A 935 26.68 24.84 -9.43
N GLN A 936 27.05 25.75 -10.35
CA GLN A 936 28.31 25.66 -11.11
C GLN A 936 29.57 25.79 -10.23
N LYS A 937 29.47 26.37 -9.01
CA LYS A 937 30.61 26.37 -8.06
C LYS A 937 30.89 24.98 -7.46
N MET A 938 29.88 24.11 -7.42
CA MET A 938 29.98 22.74 -6.95
C MET A 938 30.24 21.77 -8.12
N ASN A 939 29.58 22.02 -9.25
CA ASN A 939 29.64 21.19 -10.44
C ASN A 939 30.02 22.03 -11.66
N PRO A 940 31.31 22.27 -11.90
CA PRO A 940 31.75 23.22 -12.92
C PRO A 940 31.54 22.72 -14.37
N PHE A 941 31.18 21.44 -14.54
CA PHE A 941 31.06 20.76 -15.83
C PHE A 941 29.64 20.29 -16.11
N PHE A 942 29.40 19.82 -17.33
CA PHE A 942 28.15 19.13 -17.67
C PHE A 942 27.94 17.92 -16.76
N LEU A 943 26.73 17.78 -16.23
CA LEU A 943 26.30 16.59 -15.50
C LEU A 943 25.22 15.86 -16.30
N GLY A 944 25.02 14.59 -16.02
CA GLY A 944 23.92 13.86 -16.61
C GLY A 944 23.44 12.64 -15.83
N GLY A 945 22.79 11.73 -16.56
CA GLY A 945 21.88 10.69 -16.06
C GLY A 945 20.65 10.58 -16.98
N ASP A 946 19.44 10.65 -16.42
CA ASP A 946 18.19 10.71 -17.21
C ASP A 946 18.00 12.03 -17.98
N GLU A 947 18.87 13.01 -17.74
CA GLU A 947 18.87 14.33 -18.34
C GLU A 947 20.31 14.84 -18.46
N ILE A 948 20.55 15.86 -19.30
CA ILE A 948 21.83 16.56 -19.36
C ILE A 948 21.69 17.98 -18.80
N ILE A 949 22.52 18.29 -17.81
CA ILE A 949 22.54 19.59 -17.13
C ILE A 949 23.77 20.37 -17.62
N VAL A 950 23.51 21.40 -18.41
CA VAL A 950 24.52 22.20 -19.11
C VAL A 950 25.01 23.31 -18.18
N SER A 951 26.29 23.23 -17.79
CA SER A 951 27.03 24.32 -17.16
C SER A 951 27.34 25.41 -18.19
N TYR A 952 26.94 26.65 -17.92
CA TYR A 952 27.03 27.72 -18.91
C TYR A 952 27.08 29.12 -18.25
N PRO A 953 27.89 30.06 -18.75
CA PRO A 953 27.96 31.42 -18.19
C PRO A 953 26.61 32.14 -18.20
N THR A 954 26.19 32.63 -17.05
CA THR A 954 24.99 33.47 -16.93
C THR A 954 25.35 34.96 -16.81
N SER A 955 24.37 35.85 -16.98
CA SER A 955 24.57 37.29 -16.86
C SER A 955 25.10 37.72 -15.49
N THR A 956 24.76 37.00 -14.42
CA THR A 956 25.12 37.32 -13.02
C THR A 956 26.53 36.92 -12.62
N MET A 957 27.24 36.14 -13.44
CA MET A 957 28.64 35.74 -13.19
C MET A 957 29.62 36.88 -13.52
N SER A 958 30.76 36.93 -12.83
CA SER A 958 31.85 37.87 -13.14
C SER A 958 32.42 37.59 -14.54
N HIS A 959 33.12 38.56 -15.13
CA HIS A 959 33.73 38.38 -16.46
C HIS A 959 34.70 37.19 -16.48
N GLU A 960 35.53 37.08 -15.45
CA GLU A 960 36.47 35.98 -15.26
C GLU A 960 35.75 34.63 -15.11
N GLN A 961 34.71 34.55 -14.28
CA GLN A 961 33.90 33.34 -14.12
C GLN A 961 33.22 32.91 -15.42
N LYS A 962 32.78 33.88 -16.25
CA LYS A 962 32.19 33.60 -17.56
C LYS A 962 33.20 32.96 -18.50
N LEU A 963 34.42 33.51 -18.57
CA LEU A 963 35.49 32.96 -19.40
C LEU A 963 35.93 31.58 -18.92
N MET A 964 36.06 31.37 -17.61
CA MET A 964 36.38 30.08 -17.02
C MET A 964 35.33 29.01 -17.36
N SER A 965 34.03 29.34 -17.23
CA SER A 965 32.93 28.42 -17.55
C SER A 965 32.94 28.01 -19.04
N LEU A 966 33.20 28.95 -19.95
CA LEU A 966 33.34 28.66 -21.39
C LEU A 966 34.55 27.77 -21.68
N ARG A 967 35.71 28.08 -21.09
CA ARG A 967 36.95 27.33 -21.28
C ARG A 967 36.86 25.91 -20.72
N GLY A 968 36.24 25.74 -19.55
CA GLY A 968 36.02 24.44 -18.90
C GLY A 968 34.97 23.56 -19.60
N ASN A 969 34.12 24.15 -20.44
CA ASN A 969 33.10 23.44 -21.23
C ASN A 969 33.24 23.72 -22.75
N ASN A 970 34.49 23.80 -23.23
CA ASN A 970 34.82 24.01 -24.64
C ASN A 970 34.37 22.82 -25.52
N ILE A 971 34.45 22.97 -26.84
CA ILE A 971 33.94 21.97 -27.80
C ILE A 971 34.53 20.57 -27.56
N HIS A 972 35.84 20.50 -27.32
CA HIS A 972 36.58 19.25 -27.21
C HIS A 972 36.42 18.60 -25.82
N PHE A 973 36.25 19.40 -24.76
CA PHE A 973 35.94 18.87 -23.42
C PHE A 973 34.49 18.39 -23.35
N ALA A 974 33.56 19.18 -23.92
CA ALA A 974 32.15 18.83 -24.05
C ALA A 974 31.95 17.52 -24.82
N ARG A 975 32.79 17.24 -25.82
CA ARG A 975 32.73 16.00 -26.58
C ARG A 975 32.85 14.76 -25.69
N ALA A 976 33.85 14.72 -24.82
CA ALA A 976 34.04 13.59 -23.91
C ALA A 976 32.92 13.51 -22.86
N THR A 977 32.56 14.64 -22.23
CA THR A 977 31.52 14.65 -21.20
C THR A 977 30.14 14.29 -21.76
N VAL A 978 29.74 14.82 -22.92
CA VAL A 978 28.43 14.48 -23.51
C VAL A 978 28.32 12.99 -23.82
N PHE A 979 29.38 12.33 -24.29
CA PHE A 979 29.36 10.89 -24.56
C PHE A 979 29.33 10.06 -23.27
N HIS A 980 30.02 10.54 -22.23
CA HIS A 980 30.00 9.97 -20.88
C HIS A 980 28.59 10.04 -20.28
N GLU A 981 27.92 11.18 -20.43
CA GLU A 981 26.62 11.40 -19.81
C GLU A 981 25.46 10.80 -20.60
N MET A 982 25.50 10.84 -21.93
CA MET A 982 24.34 10.53 -22.76
C MET A 982 24.38 9.10 -23.31
N ILE A 983 24.48 8.94 -24.64
CA ILE A 983 24.50 7.65 -25.32
C ILE A 983 25.88 7.49 -25.94
N PRO A 984 26.64 6.41 -25.64
CA PRO A 984 26.23 5.19 -24.92
C PRO A 984 26.43 5.21 -23.38
N GLY A 985 26.77 6.35 -22.79
CA GLY A 985 27.08 6.50 -21.36
C GLY A 985 25.88 6.42 -20.39
N HIS A 986 25.81 7.32 -19.40
CA HIS A 986 24.86 7.24 -18.27
C HIS A 986 23.40 7.17 -18.68
N HIS A 987 22.95 7.97 -19.66
CA HIS A 987 21.56 7.97 -20.09
C HIS A 987 21.10 6.60 -20.60
N LEU A 988 21.95 5.94 -21.39
CA LEU A 988 21.67 4.58 -21.85
C LEU A 988 21.69 3.60 -20.68
N HIS A 989 22.66 3.72 -19.77
CA HIS A 989 22.79 2.84 -18.61
C HIS A 989 21.55 2.89 -17.71
N MET A 990 21.14 4.09 -17.29
CA MET A 990 19.99 4.34 -16.43
C MET A 990 18.68 3.87 -17.08
N HIS A 991 18.55 4.01 -18.41
CA HIS A 991 17.39 3.48 -19.14
C HIS A 991 17.21 1.98 -18.92
N TYR A 992 18.29 1.20 -18.93
CA TYR A 992 18.23 -0.25 -18.69
C TYR A 992 18.05 -0.59 -17.21
N MET A 993 18.70 0.14 -16.30
CA MET A 993 18.67 -0.14 -14.86
C MET A 993 17.27 -0.17 -14.27
N VAL A 994 16.39 0.75 -14.68
CA VAL A 994 15.01 0.78 -14.18
C VAL A 994 14.09 -0.26 -14.85
N ARG A 995 14.58 -1.00 -15.86
CA ARG A 995 13.79 -1.93 -16.69
C ARG A 995 14.23 -3.38 -16.61
N HIS A 996 15.45 -3.66 -16.19
CA HIS A 996 16.01 -5.02 -16.16
C HIS A 996 16.67 -5.29 -14.81
N ARG A 997 16.19 -6.32 -14.10
CA ARG A 997 16.67 -6.67 -12.74
C ARG A 997 16.73 -5.44 -11.81
N SER A 998 15.70 -4.61 -11.85
CA SER A 998 15.65 -3.30 -11.17
C SER A 998 15.85 -3.39 -9.66
N TYR A 999 15.61 -4.56 -9.06
CA TYR A 999 15.87 -4.86 -7.65
C TYR A 999 17.37 -4.75 -7.26
N ARG A 1000 18.30 -4.85 -8.22
CA ARG A 1000 19.75 -4.67 -7.95
C ARG A 1000 20.18 -3.20 -7.79
N GLN A 1001 19.29 -2.23 -8.03
CA GLN A 1001 19.64 -0.81 -7.92
C GLN A 1001 20.03 -0.38 -6.51
N ILE A 1002 19.67 -1.15 -5.47
CA ILE A 1002 20.15 -0.91 -4.10
C ILE A 1002 21.67 -1.13 -3.96
N PHE A 1003 22.29 -1.90 -4.86
CA PHE A 1003 23.73 -2.23 -4.86
C PHE A 1003 24.55 -1.27 -5.71
N GLN A 1004 24.18 0.02 -5.68
CA GLN A 1004 24.80 1.02 -6.52
C GLN A 1004 26.30 1.16 -6.23
N THR A 1005 27.12 1.04 -7.28
CA THR A 1005 28.58 1.19 -7.20
C THR A 1005 29.12 2.11 -8.29
N PRO A 1006 30.04 3.03 -7.95
CA PRO A 1006 30.71 3.89 -8.92
C PRO A 1006 31.58 3.10 -9.90
N PHE A 1007 32.10 1.94 -9.51
CA PHE A 1007 32.90 1.08 -10.39
C PHE A 1007 32.07 0.53 -11.56
N CYS A 1008 30.77 0.33 -11.37
CA CYS A 1008 29.87 -0.07 -12.45
C CYS A 1008 29.38 1.15 -13.25
N ILE A 1009 28.82 2.16 -12.57
CA ILE A 1009 28.18 3.31 -13.23
C ILE A 1009 29.20 4.18 -13.95
N GLU A 1010 30.12 4.75 -13.19
CA GLU A 1010 31.13 5.68 -13.70
C GLU A 1010 32.16 4.94 -14.53
N GLY A 1011 32.43 3.69 -14.16
CA GLY A 1011 33.22 2.76 -14.95
C GLY A 1011 32.62 2.50 -16.34
N TRP A 1012 31.31 2.26 -16.46
CA TRP A 1012 30.64 2.07 -17.76
C TRP A 1012 30.81 3.27 -18.69
N ALA A 1013 30.50 4.47 -18.18
CA ALA A 1013 30.57 5.68 -18.96
C ALA A 1013 32.01 6.00 -19.38
N PHE A 1014 32.99 5.83 -18.49
CA PHE A 1014 34.39 6.03 -18.83
C PHE A 1014 34.97 4.94 -19.74
N TYR A 1015 34.53 3.69 -19.59
CA TYR A 1015 34.90 2.58 -20.47
C TYR A 1015 34.59 2.90 -21.94
N TRP A 1016 33.45 3.52 -22.23
CA TRP A 1016 33.12 3.94 -23.59
C TRP A 1016 34.06 5.00 -24.15
N GLU A 1017 34.59 5.90 -23.33
CA GLU A 1017 35.62 6.84 -23.77
C GLU A 1017 36.89 6.12 -24.23
N MET A 1018 37.27 5.04 -23.54
CA MET A 1018 38.40 4.19 -23.93
C MET A 1018 38.11 3.42 -25.22
N VAL A 1019 36.91 2.84 -25.36
CA VAL A 1019 36.51 2.14 -26.60
C VAL A 1019 36.52 3.09 -27.80
N LEU A 1020 36.01 4.32 -27.65
CA LEU A 1020 36.04 5.34 -28.70
C LEU A 1020 37.46 5.81 -28.98
N TRP A 1021 38.32 5.91 -27.96
CA TRP A 1021 39.74 6.23 -28.12
C TRP A 1021 40.45 5.18 -28.97
N ASP A 1022 40.25 3.89 -28.69
CA ASP A 1022 40.93 2.81 -29.41
C ASP A 1022 40.38 2.60 -30.82
N SER A 1023 39.14 3.02 -31.08
CA SER A 1023 38.47 2.69 -32.34
C SER A 1023 39.07 3.43 -33.55
N PRO A 1024 39.58 2.73 -34.58
CA PRO A 1024 40.16 3.38 -35.76
C PRO A 1024 39.12 4.06 -36.64
N SER A 1025 37.86 3.64 -36.56
CA SER A 1025 36.72 4.24 -37.27
C SER A 1025 36.15 5.48 -36.59
N TRP A 1026 36.59 5.78 -35.36
CA TRP A 1026 36.20 6.99 -34.65
C TRP A 1026 37.10 8.16 -35.05
N HIS A 1027 36.50 9.26 -35.51
CA HIS A 1027 37.24 10.42 -35.96
C HIS A 1027 37.86 11.18 -34.78
N LYS A 1028 39.19 11.23 -34.74
CA LYS A 1028 39.98 11.85 -33.67
C LYS A 1028 40.93 12.89 -34.28
N THR A 1029 40.52 14.16 -34.32
CA THR A 1029 41.47 15.26 -34.57
C THR A 1029 42.42 15.41 -33.39
N PRO A 1030 43.59 16.03 -33.56
CA PRO A 1030 44.49 16.30 -32.43
C PRO A 1030 43.82 17.07 -31.27
N GLU A 1031 42.95 18.04 -31.56
CA GLU A 1031 42.20 18.79 -30.55
C GLU A 1031 41.21 17.89 -29.79
N ASN A 1032 40.48 17.01 -30.50
CA ASN A 1032 39.63 16.01 -29.87
C ASN A 1032 40.43 15.03 -28.99
N ARG A 1033 41.64 14.65 -29.42
CA ARG A 1033 42.53 13.80 -28.60
C ARG A 1033 42.91 14.49 -27.31
N ILE A 1034 43.29 15.78 -27.36
CA ILE A 1034 43.60 16.57 -26.17
C ILE A 1034 42.39 16.64 -25.23
N GLY A 1035 41.18 16.88 -25.74
CA GLY A 1035 39.97 16.90 -24.93
C GLY A 1035 39.68 15.57 -24.23
N MET A 1036 39.83 14.44 -24.92
CA MET A 1036 39.68 13.10 -24.32
C MET A 1036 40.77 12.82 -23.27
N LEU A 1037 42.02 13.19 -23.56
CA LEU A 1037 43.15 12.98 -22.66
C LEU A 1037 43.06 13.85 -21.41
N PHE A 1038 42.55 15.09 -21.50
CA PHE A 1038 42.32 15.94 -20.34
C PHE A 1038 41.43 15.23 -19.30
N TRP A 1039 40.30 14.68 -19.75
CA TRP A 1039 39.38 13.96 -18.88
C TRP A 1039 39.93 12.63 -18.38
N ARG A 1040 40.75 11.95 -19.19
CA ARG A 1040 41.44 10.73 -18.75
C ARG A 1040 42.50 11.03 -17.68
N MET A 1041 43.33 12.06 -17.89
CA MET A 1041 44.32 12.55 -16.90
C MET A 1041 43.64 12.99 -15.61
N HIS A 1042 42.49 13.68 -15.71
CA HIS A 1042 41.66 14.03 -14.56
C HIS A 1042 41.25 12.81 -13.74
N ARG A 1043 40.79 11.72 -14.38
CA ARG A 1043 40.40 10.49 -13.67
C ARG A 1043 41.61 9.75 -13.07
N CYS A 1044 42.79 9.81 -13.71
CA CYS A 1044 44.03 9.33 -13.10
C CYS A 1044 44.34 10.12 -11.81
N ALA A 1045 44.24 11.44 -11.88
CA ALA A 1045 44.48 12.32 -10.75
C ALA A 1045 43.49 12.07 -9.61
N ARG A 1046 42.22 11.79 -9.92
CA ARG A 1046 41.16 11.46 -8.95
C ARG A 1046 41.44 10.21 -8.12
N ILE A 1047 42.00 9.15 -8.71
CA ILE A 1047 42.47 7.99 -7.93
C ILE A 1047 43.50 8.45 -6.89
N ILE A 1048 44.50 9.20 -7.34
CA ILE A 1048 45.64 9.59 -6.51
C ILE A 1048 45.18 10.51 -5.38
N PHE A 1049 44.50 11.60 -5.71
CA PHE A 1049 44.20 12.62 -4.71
C PHE A 1049 43.14 12.16 -3.71
N SER A 1050 42.12 11.44 -4.16
CA SER A 1050 41.05 10.98 -3.27
C SER A 1050 41.60 9.98 -2.24
N LEU A 1051 42.36 8.97 -2.68
CA LEU A 1051 42.94 7.98 -1.76
C LEU A 1051 43.92 8.64 -0.78
N LYS A 1052 44.81 9.50 -1.27
CA LYS A 1052 45.75 10.23 -0.41
C LYS A 1052 45.07 11.17 0.57
N TYR A 1053 43.98 11.84 0.16
CA TYR A 1053 43.19 12.67 1.06
C TYR A 1053 42.60 11.84 2.20
N HIS A 1054 41.95 10.71 1.88
CA HIS A 1054 41.35 9.84 2.90
C HIS A 1054 42.38 9.11 3.77
N LEU A 1055 43.61 8.92 3.29
CA LEU A 1055 44.77 8.44 4.07
C LEU A 1055 45.39 9.54 4.95
N GLY A 1056 44.99 10.81 4.79
CA GLY A 1056 45.58 11.95 5.50
C GLY A 1056 46.95 12.38 4.95
N GLU A 1057 47.32 11.94 3.74
CA GLU A 1057 48.58 12.30 3.07
C GLU A 1057 48.51 13.59 2.25
N MET A 1058 47.32 14.09 1.96
CA MET A 1058 47.10 15.37 1.28
C MET A 1058 45.92 16.13 1.88
N SER A 1059 46.09 17.43 2.06
CA SER A 1059 45.02 18.38 2.37
C SER A 1059 44.15 18.67 1.15
N ALA A 1060 42.97 19.26 1.36
CA ALA A 1060 42.09 19.68 0.27
C ALA A 1060 42.77 20.71 -0.66
N GLU A 1061 43.51 21.67 -0.10
CA GLU A 1061 44.26 22.66 -0.87
C GLU A 1061 45.36 22.01 -1.73
N GLU A 1062 46.09 21.02 -1.19
CA GLU A 1062 47.05 20.24 -1.97
C GLU A 1062 46.38 19.44 -3.09
N CYS A 1063 45.16 18.93 -2.88
CA CYS A 1063 44.39 18.29 -3.94
C CYS A 1063 44.01 19.27 -5.06
N VAL A 1064 43.63 20.51 -4.70
CA VAL A 1064 43.29 21.57 -5.68
C VAL A 1064 44.51 21.90 -6.51
N GLN A 1065 45.64 22.16 -5.84
CA GLN A 1065 46.89 22.47 -6.51
C GLN A 1065 47.36 21.30 -7.39
N PHE A 1066 47.18 20.06 -6.94
CA PHE A 1066 47.49 18.87 -7.72
C PHE A 1066 46.68 18.80 -9.02
N LEU A 1067 45.38 19.11 -9.01
CA LEU A 1067 44.56 19.15 -10.23
C LEU A 1067 44.95 20.28 -11.19
N VAL A 1068 45.31 21.44 -10.66
CA VAL A 1068 45.82 22.57 -11.48
C VAL A 1068 47.13 22.18 -12.14
N ASP A 1069 48.07 21.64 -11.35
CA ASP A 1069 49.42 21.35 -11.81
C ASP A 1069 49.47 20.15 -12.73
N TRP A 1070 48.83 19.03 -12.38
CA TRP A 1070 48.94 17.82 -13.19
C TRP A 1070 48.00 17.89 -14.39
N VAL A 1071 46.72 18.18 -14.18
CA VAL A 1071 45.72 18.06 -15.25
C VAL A 1071 45.61 19.33 -16.08
N GLY A 1072 45.95 20.49 -15.50
CA GLY A 1072 45.74 21.79 -16.14
C GLY A 1072 44.32 22.30 -15.96
N HIS A 1073 43.64 22.00 -14.85
CA HIS A 1073 42.35 22.61 -14.52
C HIS A 1073 42.49 24.12 -14.28
N GLU A 1074 41.43 24.88 -14.56
CA GLU A 1074 41.29 26.22 -14.01
C GLU A 1074 41.15 26.12 -12.48
N ARG A 1075 41.74 27.04 -11.72
CA ARG A 1075 41.79 26.98 -10.24
C ARG A 1075 40.40 26.81 -9.62
N ALA A 1076 39.43 27.64 -10.01
CA ALA A 1076 38.05 27.56 -9.51
C ALA A 1076 37.36 26.23 -9.86
N THR A 1077 37.72 25.64 -10.99
CA THR A 1077 37.20 24.33 -11.43
C THR A 1077 37.80 23.19 -10.60
N ALA A 1078 39.10 23.26 -10.29
CA ALA A 1078 39.76 22.32 -9.39
C ALA A 1078 39.20 22.42 -7.96
N GLU A 1079 38.92 23.63 -7.47
CA GLU A 1079 38.26 23.86 -6.18
C GLU A 1079 36.87 23.22 -6.14
N GLY A 1080 36.06 23.42 -7.19
CA GLY A 1080 34.76 22.76 -7.33
C GLY A 1080 34.87 21.22 -7.29
N GLU A 1081 35.82 20.66 -8.02
CA GLU A 1081 36.05 19.21 -8.06
C GLU A 1081 36.46 18.63 -6.70
N VAL A 1082 37.45 19.24 -6.04
CA VAL A 1082 37.89 18.77 -4.73
C VAL A 1082 36.78 18.94 -3.70
N ARG A 1083 36.07 20.08 -3.72
CA ARG A 1083 34.93 20.32 -2.83
C ARG A 1083 33.88 19.23 -2.97
N ARG A 1084 33.50 18.88 -4.21
CA ARG A 1084 32.59 17.76 -4.49
C ARG A 1084 33.18 16.44 -3.98
N SER A 1085 34.47 16.20 -4.17
CA SER A 1085 35.14 14.94 -3.85
C SER A 1085 35.27 14.65 -2.36
N VAL A 1086 35.43 15.68 -1.52
CA VAL A 1086 35.73 15.49 -0.10
C VAL A 1086 34.67 16.04 0.86
N MET A 1087 33.82 16.98 0.43
CA MET A 1087 32.69 17.49 1.23
C MET A 1087 31.33 16.92 0.83
N GLY A 1088 31.24 16.27 -0.33
CA GLY A 1088 29.99 15.70 -0.81
C GLY A 1088 29.61 14.40 -0.08
N GLU A 1089 28.44 13.86 -0.42
CA GLU A 1089 27.97 12.55 0.07
C GLU A 1089 28.69 11.35 -0.58
N TYR A 1090 29.78 11.59 -1.33
CA TYR A 1090 30.47 10.55 -2.05
C TYR A 1090 31.34 9.71 -1.11
N GLY A 1091 31.21 8.40 -1.24
CA GLY A 1091 32.10 7.46 -0.57
C GLY A 1091 33.57 7.62 -1.01
N PRO A 1092 34.51 7.11 -0.21
CA PRO A 1092 35.96 7.28 -0.40
C PRO A 1092 36.50 6.77 -1.74
N LEU A 1093 35.81 5.79 -2.34
CA LEU A 1093 36.23 5.18 -3.60
C LEU A 1093 35.49 5.74 -4.80
N TYR A 1094 34.50 6.63 -4.63
CA TYR A 1094 33.70 7.14 -5.73
C TYR A 1094 34.56 7.77 -6.83
N GLN A 1095 35.54 8.58 -6.42
CA GLN A 1095 36.46 9.25 -7.34
C GLN A 1095 37.36 8.26 -8.10
N ALA A 1096 37.80 7.19 -7.42
CA ALA A 1096 38.62 6.15 -8.00
C ALA A 1096 37.83 5.20 -8.92
N GLY A 1097 36.54 4.98 -8.62
CA GLY A 1097 35.65 4.05 -9.31
C GLY A 1097 35.47 4.34 -10.81
N TYR A 1098 35.57 5.61 -11.23
CA TYR A 1098 35.53 6.01 -12.65
C TYR A 1098 36.55 5.24 -13.50
N MET A 1099 37.84 5.46 -13.22
CA MET A 1099 38.92 4.86 -14.00
C MET A 1099 39.08 3.39 -13.65
N LEU A 1100 39.05 3.02 -12.37
CA LEU A 1100 39.26 1.63 -11.96
C LEU A 1100 38.15 0.70 -12.48
N GLY A 1101 36.89 1.13 -12.38
CA GLY A 1101 35.76 0.42 -12.97
C GLY A 1101 35.86 0.31 -14.49
N GLY A 1102 36.22 1.41 -15.17
CA GLY A 1102 36.43 1.39 -16.61
C GLY A 1102 37.54 0.44 -17.05
N LEU A 1103 38.64 0.37 -16.29
CA LEU A 1103 39.74 -0.59 -16.51
C LEU A 1103 39.31 -2.03 -16.28
N GLN A 1104 38.46 -2.32 -15.28
CA GLN A 1104 37.88 -3.65 -15.08
C GLN A 1104 37.01 -4.06 -16.26
N ILE A 1105 36.08 -3.20 -16.69
CA ILE A 1105 35.18 -3.48 -17.83
C ILE A 1105 36.00 -3.64 -19.12
N TYR A 1106 37.05 -2.84 -19.29
CA TYR A 1106 37.96 -2.94 -20.43
C TYR A 1106 38.74 -4.26 -20.46
N ALA A 1107 39.29 -4.69 -19.33
CA ALA A 1107 39.95 -5.99 -19.22
C ALA A 1107 39.00 -7.14 -19.56
N LEU A 1108 37.73 -7.06 -19.11
CA LEU A 1108 36.69 -8.03 -19.48
C LEU A 1108 36.38 -8.04 -20.96
N ARG A 1109 36.26 -6.86 -21.58
CA ARG A 1109 36.06 -6.73 -23.02
C ARG A 1109 37.21 -7.38 -23.80
N GLN A 1110 38.47 -7.16 -23.40
CA GLN A 1110 39.62 -7.85 -24.00
C GLN A 1110 39.56 -9.37 -23.80
N GLU A 1111 39.13 -9.85 -22.63
CA GLU A 1111 38.99 -11.29 -22.38
C GLU A 1111 37.89 -11.93 -23.24
N LEU A 1112 36.75 -11.28 -23.39
CA LEU A 1112 35.54 -11.89 -23.96
C LEU A 1112 35.34 -11.58 -25.43
N VAL A 1113 35.52 -10.33 -25.83
CA VAL A 1113 35.25 -9.88 -27.18
C VAL A 1113 36.47 -10.12 -28.07
N GLU A 1114 37.66 -9.66 -27.67
CA GLU A 1114 38.85 -9.71 -28.53
C GLU A 1114 39.41 -11.13 -28.70
N LYS A 1115 39.14 -12.03 -27.75
CA LYS A 1115 39.43 -13.47 -27.88
C LYS A 1115 38.33 -14.26 -28.60
N GLY A 1116 37.35 -13.57 -29.20
CA GLY A 1116 36.35 -14.12 -30.11
C GLY A 1116 35.22 -14.93 -29.45
N ARG A 1117 34.96 -14.74 -28.15
CA ARG A 1117 33.89 -15.46 -27.45
C ARG A 1117 32.53 -14.76 -27.55
N TRP A 1118 32.53 -13.43 -27.63
CA TRP A 1118 31.33 -12.60 -27.64
C TRP A 1118 31.44 -11.52 -28.72
N SER A 1119 30.31 -11.09 -29.27
CA SER A 1119 30.27 -9.84 -30.05
C SER A 1119 30.29 -8.64 -29.10
N GLU A 1120 30.67 -7.47 -29.62
CA GLU A 1120 30.61 -6.20 -28.87
C GLU A 1120 29.20 -5.93 -28.35
N LYS A 1121 28.20 -6.10 -29.23
CA LYS A 1121 26.80 -5.88 -28.90
C LYS A 1121 26.33 -6.78 -27.76
N ASP A 1122 26.63 -8.08 -27.84
CA ASP A 1122 26.18 -9.04 -26.84
C ASP A 1122 26.79 -8.71 -25.47
N PHE A 1123 28.09 -8.37 -25.43
CA PHE A 1123 28.78 -8.01 -24.19
C PHE A 1123 28.14 -6.77 -23.54
N HIS A 1124 27.96 -5.71 -24.32
CA HIS A 1124 27.36 -4.46 -23.82
C HIS A 1124 25.89 -4.61 -23.43
N ASP A 1125 25.08 -5.29 -24.25
CA ASP A 1125 23.66 -5.50 -23.94
C ASP A 1125 23.47 -6.37 -22.70
N TYR A 1126 24.36 -7.34 -22.47
CA TYR A 1126 24.33 -8.18 -21.27
C TYR A 1126 24.77 -7.39 -20.03
N PHE A 1127 25.84 -6.58 -20.14
CA PHE A 1127 26.25 -5.67 -19.06
C PHE A 1127 25.09 -4.77 -18.62
N LEU A 1128 24.42 -4.12 -19.57
CA LEU A 1128 23.27 -3.25 -19.31
C LEU A 1128 22.10 -3.98 -18.64
N LYS A 1129 21.79 -5.22 -19.07
CA LYS A 1129 20.67 -6.02 -18.53
C LYS A 1129 20.98 -6.73 -17.22
N ALA A 1130 22.25 -6.90 -16.87
CA ALA A 1130 22.68 -7.47 -15.61
C ALA A 1130 22.45 -6.52 -14.42
N ASN A 1131 22.32 -5.22 -14.71
CA ASN A 1131 22.17 -4.15 -13.74
C ASN A 1131 23.40 -4.05 -12.81
N GLN A 1132 23.32 -3.24 -11.77
CA GLN A 1132 24.47 -2.84 -10.99
C GLN A 1132 24.98 -3.92 -10.03
N MET A 1133 26.31 -4.05 -10.00
CA MET A 1133 27.08 -4.92 -9.12
C MET A 1133 28.57 -4.55 -9.24
N PRO A 1134 29.44 -4.92 -8.28
CA PRO A 1134 30.88 -4.85 -8.47
C PRO A 1134 31.30 -5.59 -9.75
N VAL A 1135 32.25 -5.03 -10.51
CA VAL A 1135 32.61 -5.56 -11.83
C VAL A 1135 33.17 -6.99 -11.76
N GLU A 1136 33.79 -7.36 -10.64
CA GLU A 1136 34.21 -8.75 -10.38
C GLU A 1136 33.02 -9.72 -10.25
N ILE A 1137 31.90 -9.30 -9.65
CA ILE A 1137 30.68 -10.11 -9.59
C ILE A 1137 30.08 -10.25 -10.99
N PHE A 1138 30.11 -9.18 -11.79
CA PHE A 1138 29.70 -9.26 -13.20
C PHE A 1138 30.59 -10.22 -13.99
N ARG A 1139 31.91 -10.17 -13.78
CA ARG A 1139 32.87 -11.13 -14.34
C ARG A 1139 32.52 -12.57 -13.98
N ALA A 1140 32.17 -12.84 -12.72
CA ALA A 1140 31.75 -14.16 -12.29
C ALA A 1140 30.42 -14.60 -12.93
N LEU A 1141 29.46 -13.67 -13.07
CA LEU A 1141 28.17 -13.93 -13.70
C LEU A 1141 28.32 -14.35 -15.18
N ILE A 1142 29.17 -13.68 -15.95
CA ILE A 1142 29.34 -13.93 -17.39
C ILE A 1142 30.28 -15.10 -17.70
N LEU A 1143 31.29 -15.37 -16.86
CA LEU A 1143 32.23 -16.47 -17.06
C LEU A 1143 31.71 -17.80 -16.50
N GLY A 1144 30.82 -17.76 -15.51
CA GLY A 1144 30.24 -18.91 -14.83
C GLY A 1144 31.25 -19.74 -14.03
N ASP A 1145 30.74 -20.78 -13.36
CA ASP A 1145 31.50 -21.64 -12.44
C ASP A 1145 32.72 -22.34 -13.07
N GLN A 1146 32.77 -22.46 -14.40
CA GLN A 1146 33.90 -23.10 -15.09
C GLN A 1146 35.19 -22.27 -15.03
N LYS A 1147 35.10 -20.98 -14.70
CA LYS A 1147 36.21 -20.02 -14.72
C LYS A 1147 36.29 -19.18 -13.46
N VAL A 1148 35.15 -18.88 -12.84
CA VAL A 1148 35.07 -18.13 -11.58
C VAL A 1148 33.99 -18.78 -10.72
N GLU A 1149 34.41 -19.65 -9.81
CA GLU A 1149 33.52 -20.34 -8.88
C GLU A 1149 33.14 -19.41 -7.72
N LEU A 1150 31.86 -19.07 -7.60
CA LEU A 1150 31.37 -18.28 -6.48
C LEU A 1150 31.20 -19.17 -5.25
N SER A 1151 31.72 -18.73 -4.11
CA SER A 1151 31.49 -19.34 -2.80
C SER A 1151 30.72 -18.38 -1.89
N LYS A 1152 30.16 -18.88 -0.79
CA LYS A 1152 29.39 -18.08 0.18
C LYS A 1152 30.22 -16.93 0.79
N ASP A 1153 31.53 -17.10 0.84
CA ASP A 1153 32.50 -16.14 1.38
C ASP A 1153 33.52 -15.78 0.29
N TYR A 1154 33.01 -15.52 -0.93
CA TYR A 1154 33.83 -15.20 -2.08
C TYR A 1154 34.70 -13.97 -1.82
N GLU A 1155 35.99 -14.11 -2.10
CA GLU A 1155 36.96 -13.03 -2.13
C GLU A 1155 37.57 -12.95 -3.53
N SER A 1156 37.81 -11.73 -4.00
CA SER A 1156 38.46 -11.51 -5.28
C SER A 1156 39.97 -11.67 -5.18
N HIS A 1157 40.56 -12.28 -6.21
CA HIS A 1157 42.01 -12.25 -6.46
C HIS A 1157 42.33 -11.71 -7.85
N TRP A 1158 41.33 -11.13 -8.53
CA TRP A 1158 41.48 -10.63 -9.89
C TRP A 1158 42.24 -9.31 -9.94
N LYS A 1159 43.54 -9.42 -10.20
CA LYS A 1159 44.43 -8.28 -10.47
C LYS A 1159 44.23 -7.77 -11.92
N PHE A 1160 43.05 -7.21 -12.21
CA PHE A 1160 42.59 -6.78 -13.54
C PHE A 1160 43.58 -5.92 -14.33
N TYR A 1161 44.34 -5.04 -13.67
CA TYR A 1161 45.29 -4.15 -14.37
C TYR A 1161 46.44 -4.91 -15.05
N ALA A 1162 46.84 -6.07 -14.51
CA ALA A 1162 47.92 -6.87 -15.07
C ALA A 1162 47.52 -7.60 -16.37
N GLU A 1163 46.22 -7.72 -16.64
CA GLU A 1163 45.67 -8.43 -17.80
C GLU A 1163 45.45 -7.52 -19.00
N ILE A 1164 45.50 -6.20 -18.79
CA ILE A 1164 45.30 -5.21 -19.85
C ILE A 1164 46.52 -5.22 -20.77
N GLN A 1165 46.32 -5.69 -22.01
CA GLN A 1165 47.33 -5.59 -23.05
C GLN A 1165 47.20 -4.24 -23.74
N ARG A 1166 48.32 -3.52 -23.87
CA ARG A 1166 48.42 -2.27 -24.64
C ARG A 1166 49.49 -2.43 -25.71
N ASP A 1167 49.18 -1.94 -26.89
CA ASP A 1167 50.15 -1.74 -27.97
C ASP A 1167 51.06 -0.53 -27.70
#